data_AF-A0A182K5K1-F1
#
_entry.id   AF-A0A182K5K1-F1
#
_cell.length_a   1.000
_cell.length_b   1.000
_cell.length_c   1.000
_cell.angle_alpha   90.00
_cell.angle_beta   90.00
_cell.angle_gamma   90.00
#
_symmetry.space_group_name_H-M   'P 1'
#
loop_
_entity.id
_entity.type
_entity.pdbx_description
1 polymer ?
#
loop_
_entity_poly.entity_id
_entity_poly.type
_entity_poly.pdbx_seq_one_letter_code
_entity_poly.pdbx_strand_id
1 'polypeptide(L)'
;MTDYRTVYDEATRTWYGPTVKHLFNPEASLGQIMLEVLSRSPDRVMQQDMDTGRSLTYGEFRMRLIRFAQNLTEAGVRRGDMVALANANSENLAPLACALLTIGVPFNPLAPTFNEHDMANMLRTTKPKLVFADADNYEVVRKALERTVSNGDTIPPIYVFECTRGDVKHAEDLMKKTGREERATYLGDSNKIVAAVLCSSGTSGAHKGVQVTHAAIMQVTIMSRFVSARTVHFTFSALYWTTGFSTMLNAFFNGATRLITRQPFNEELLLKAVEKCRANAIFVPTAYANTMMAYPRIKTADLSSLKVWALGGSPVPEELRDRIDALLAPHGGYSVNAYGSSENGGIAIDMLKRTAGAIGPLMPNVIVRVVDEEGNRMGVGERGELLTKTNVAFGGYYGNEEASTSAIDSEGFLRTGDIGYIDEQGLLYLVDRKKDIFKYRGYHVSPTDLEAIIMRIEGVQDVCVVGVPDAEGATDLPSAVIVRRPGSKLDASQVCSTVAGQVSDFKRLRGGVHFIAELPKTDTGKVLRRKVTEIVASMNQHPKLTSMASVEKKSRTKMELCTYDANSRTWYGVQNVSIYNPKTNVGEVLNHILLRTPDRIIQIDMDTDSRLSCAEFRMRMIRFAQHLTDVGLRKGDIVAMANGNSENVAPLACALMTLGAPFNPLAPGFNVEDMAHMLRLTQPKIVFCDEANVEVVRKAVRSVFDGEIPIYVFESKRDDVRHAEDLLKPTGREEQFIPAHLGDSHELLSMIVCSSGTTGPPKGVCVTHAQTVATIGSYPMAKPMTVFNFSPLYWGTGVYMLLSTFSGASTRLITRRPFSEETFFEAVEKYRANFAFMPPSYGSQIARHERAPHVDFSSLRMLSLGGSYVSDGLRDRLDRLLPNGRTYNSVGTSEIGWVSCDLAKRKPGSVGTPVINIAIKIVDDAGNDLGVGEQGQVLLKGSEPFIGYYKNEEATRATIDERGFTRSGDVGYVDEEGYLYLIDREKDIFKYRGFHISPSELEAIIGQIEGVLEVCVVGVPADEERTTELPTAAIVRAAGSSLTAEQVMEIVDGKVSDFKRLRGGVYFVDHLPKTQSGKNLRRKVLSMVLELVKDNTES
;
A
#
# COMPACT_ATOMS: atom_id res chain seq x y z
N MET A 1 6.77 1.23 20.74
CA MET A 1 5.50 1.98 20.88
C MET A 1 5.35 2.57 22.29
N THR A 2 6.39 3.19 22.84
CA THR A 2 6.36 3.84 24.17
C THR A 2 5.39 5.01 24.22
N ASP A 3 5.17 5.66 23.08
CA ASP A 3 4.38 6.89 22.94
C ASP A 3 2.94 6.64 22.46
N TYR A 4 2.48 5.37 22.47
CA TYR A 4 1.07 5.08 22.18
C TYR A 4 0.21 5.41 23.39
N ARG A 5 -0.33 6.64 23.41
CA ARG A 5 -1.25 7.11 24.43
C ARG A 5 -2.32 8.03 23.83
N THR A 6 -3.47 8.09 24.50
CA THR A 6 -4.39 9.21 24.37
C THR A 6 -3.73 10.46 24.96
N VAL A 7 -3.92 11.62 24.33
CA VAL A 7 -3.46 12.93 24.83
C VAL A 7 -4.68 13.79 25.14
N TYR A 8 -4.69 14.44 26.30
CA TYR A 8 -5.73 15.38 26.71
C TYR A 8 -5.26 16.82 26.48
N ASP A 9 -6.11 17.63 25.86
CA ASP A 9 -5.98 19.09 25.80
C ASP A 9 -6.91 19.70 26.84
N GLU A 10 -6.32 20.30 27.88
CA GLU A 10 -7.04 20.95 28.97
C GLU A 10 -7.76 22.23 28.53
N ALA A 11 -7.19 22.99 27.59
CA ALA A 11 -7.76 24.25 27.13
C ALA A 11 -9.02 24.04 26.28
N THR A 12 -9.10 22.94 25.53
CA THR A 12 -10.31 22.58 24.77
C THR A 12 -11.13 21.45 25.41
N ARG A 13 -10.70 20.89 26.55
CA ARG A 13 -11.31 19.70 27.19
C ARG A 13 -11.62 18.59 26.18
N THR A 14 -10.61 18.20 25.41
CA THR A 14 -10.74 17.26 24.28
C THR A 14 -9.61 16.22 24.33
N TRP A 15 -9.94 14.96 24.07
CA TRP A 15 -8.99 13.85 24.03
C TRP A 15 -8.70 13.44 22.59
N TYR A 16 -7.43 13.16 22.31
CA TYR A 16 -6.91 12.80 21.00
C TYR A 16 -6.20 11.46 21.09
N GLY A 17 -6.64 10.48 20.31
CA GLY A 17 -5.81 9.32 19.98
C GLY A 17 -4.62 9.76 19.11
N PRO A 18 -3.53 8.97 19.06
CA PRO A 18 -2.28 9.41 18.44
C PRO A 18 -2.46 9.74 16.95
N THR A 19 -1.87 10.85 16.51
CA THR A 19 -1.93 11.30 15.11
C THR A 19 -1.10 10.37 14.21
N VAL A 20 -1.72 9.79 13.19
CA VAL A 20 -1.13 8.77 12.32
C VAL A 20 -1.45 9.07 10.85
N LYS A 21 -0.42 9.17 10.02
CA LYS A 21 -0.58 9.19 8.56
C LYS A 21 -1.05 7.82 8.08
N HIS A 22 -1.97 7.77 7.11
CA HIS A 22 -2.37 6.51 6.47
C HIS A 22 -1.16 5.87 5.77
N LEU A 23 -1.01 4.55 5.86
CA LEU A 23 0.06 3.82 5.18
C LEU A 23 -0.11 3.84 3.65
N PHE A 24 -1.34 3.56 3.21
CA PHE A 24 -1.77 3.75 1.82
C PHE A 24 -2.11 5.22 1.55
N ASN A 25 -1.87 5.69 0.34
CA ASN A 25 -2.10 7.10 0.00
C ASN A 25 -3.60 7.41 -0.07
N PRO A 26 -4.15 8.37 0.69
CA PRO A 26 -5.56 8.78 0.57
C PRO A 26 -5.90 9.46 -0.77
N GLU A 27 -4.90 9.89 -1.54
CA GLU A 27 -5.07 10.40 -2.91
C GLU A 27 -5.20 9.25 -3.93
N ALA A 28 -4.71 8.04 -3.62
CA ALA A 28 -4.89 6.85 -4.43
C ALA A 28 -6.26 6.22 -4.14
N SER A 29 -6.90 5.64 -5.16
CA SER A 29 -8.24 5.11 -4.97
C SER A 29 -8.24 3.76 -4.29
N LEU A 30 -9.29 3.49 -3.51
CA LEU A 30 -9.52 2.19 -2.88
C LEU A 30 -9.44 1.04 -3.92
N GLY A 31 -10.03 1.25 -5.10
CA GLY A 31 -9.96 0.29 -6.21
C GLY A 31 -8.55 0.10 -6.76
N GLN A 32 -7.79 1.18 -6.98
CA GLN A 32 -6.40 1.12 -7.40
C GLN A 32 -5.55 0.32 -6.40
N ILE A 33 -5.65 0.64 -5.11
CA ILE A 33 -4.90 -0.01 -4.04
C ILE A 33 -5.23 -1.51 -3.98
N MET A 34 -6.51 -1.88 -4.04
CA MET A 34 -6.95 -3.28 -4.03
C MET A 34 -6.42 -4.04 -5.25
N LEU A 35 -6.54 -3.48 -6.46
CA LEU A 35 -6.08 -4.11 -7.71
C LEU A 35 -4.55 -4.30 -7.74
N GLU A 36 -3.80 -3.30 -7.27
CA GLU A 36 -2.34 -3.36 -7.17
C GLU A 36 -1.89 -4.38 -6.12
N VAL A 37 -2.54 -4.39 -4.94
CA VAL A 37 -2.33 -5.38 -3.88
C VAL A 37 -2.50 -6.82 -4.38
N LEU A 38 -3.57 -7.10 -5.12
CA LEU A 38 -3.82 -8.44 -5.67
C LEU A 38 -2.78 -8.82 -6.73
N SER A 39 -2.32 -7.86 -7.54
CA SER A 39 -1.37 -8.09 -8.64
C SER A 39 0.04 -8.46 -8.13
N ARG A 40 0.45 -7.92 -6.97
CA ARG A 40 1.79 -8.15 -6.40
C ARG A 40 2.01 -9.55 -5.82
N SER A 41 0.98 -10.37 -5.58
CA SER A 41 1.14 -11.72 -4.99
C SER A 41 0.01 -12.68 -5.38
N PRO A 42 -0.16 -13.00 -6.68
CA PRO A 42 -1.35 -13.66 -7.20
C PRO A 42 -1.64 -15.03 -6.55
N ASP A 43 -0.62 -15.78 -6.16
CA ASP A 43 -0.76 -17.16 -5.66
C ASP A 43 -1.17 -17.23 -4.17
N ARG A 44 -1.24 -16.09 -3.47
CA ARG A 44 -1.63 -16.05 -2.04
C ARG A 44 -3.09 -16.42 -1.85
N VAL A 45 -3.38 -17.39 -0.99
CA VAL A 45 -4.76 -17.71 -0.54
C VAL A 45 -5.33 -16.54 0.26
N MET A 46 -6.36 -15.92 -0.29
CA MET A 46 -7.07 -14.77 0.27
C MET A 46 -8.26 -15.18 1.11
N GLN A 47 -9.05 -16.11 0.60
CA GLN A 47 -10.27 -16.60 1.23
C GLN A 47 -10.29 -18.12 1.15
N GLN A 48 -10.72 -18.79 2.21
CA GLN A 48 -11.03 -20.22 2.18
C GLN A 48 -12.48 -20.40 2.58
N ASP A 49 -13.24 -21.15 1.79
CA ASP A 49 -14.56 -21.62 2.17
C ASP A 49 -14.44 -22.87 3.04
N MET A 50 -14.97 -22.82 4.25
CA MET A 50 -14.96 -23.93 5.20
C MET A 50 -16.03 -24.99 4.90
N ASP A 51 -17.02 -24.69 4.07
CA ASP A 51 -18.11 -25.59 3.73
C ASP A 51 -17.71 -26.50 2.55
N THR A 52 -17.13 -25.94 1.49
CA THR A 52 -16.56 -26.71 0.36
C THR A 52 -15.09 -27.10 0.56
N GLY A 53 -14.37 -26.46 1.48
CA GLY A 53 -12.93 -26.59 1.68
C GLY A 53 -12.06 -25.79 0.70
N ARG A 54 -12.66 -25.16 -0.32
CA ARG A 54 -11.94 -24.51 -1.42
C ARG A 54 -11.25 -23.21 -1.01
N SER A 55 -10.01 -23.07 -1.44
CA SER A 55 -9.22 -21.83 -1.34
C SER A 55 -9.35 -20.99 -2.61
N LEU A 56 -9.45 -19.68 -2.44
CA LEU A 56 -9.48 -18.66 -3.48
C LEU A 56 -8.23 -17.78 -3.37
N THR A 57 -7.42 -17.75 -4.43
CA THR A 57 -6.17 -16.98 -4.51
C THR A 57 -6.40 -15.51 -4.86
N TYR A 58 -5.44 -14.62 -4.59
CA TYR A 58 -5.47 -13.23 -5.07
C TYR A 58 -5.64 -13.14 -6.59
N GLY A 59 -5.01 -14.01 -7.37
CA GLY A 59 -5.09 -14.05 -8.83
C GLY A 59 -6.50 -14.40 -9.32
N GLU A 60 -7.13 -15.43 -8.75
CA GLU A 60 -8.53 -15.77 -9.03
C GLU A 60 -9.49 -14.67 -8.56
N PHE A 61 -9.29 -14.11 -7.36
CA PHE A 61 -10.12 -13.04 -6.81
C PHE A 61 -10.06 -11.80 -7.73
N ARG A 62 -8.86 -11.40 -8.16
CA ARG A 62 -8.63 -10.32 -9.13
C ARG A 62 -9.36 -10.57 -10.45
N MET A 63 -9.31 -11.81 -10.95
CA MET A 63 -9.98 -12.20 -12.19
C MET A 63 -11.51 -12.07 -12.07
N ARG A 64 -12.11 -12.55 -10.96
CA ARG A 64 -13.56 -12.42 -10.70
C ARG A 64 -13.97 -10.96 -10.52
N LEU A 65 -13.21 -10.20 -9.72
CA LEU A 65 -13.41 -8.76 -9.49
C LEU A 65 -13.42 -7.98 -10.81
N ILE A 66 -12.41 -8.16 -11.66
CA ILE A 66 -12.30 -7.41 -12.92
C ILE A 66 -13.43 -7.75 -13.88
N ARG A 67 -13.83 -9.03 -13.97
CA ARG A 67 -14.96 -9.44 -14.80
C ARG A 67 -16.28 -8.86 -14.30
N PHE A 68 -16.55 -8.93 -12.99
CA PHE A 68 -17.71 -8.24 -12.41
C PHE A 68 -17.69 -6.74 -12.73
N ALA A 69 -16.56 -6.06 -12.51
CA ALA A 69 -16.42 -4.62 -12.73
C ALA A 69 -16.70 -4.22 -14.19
N GLN A 70 -16.15 -4.98 -15.14
CA GLN A 70 -16.34 -4.77 -16.57
C GLN A 70 -17.76 -5.13 -17.02
N ASN A 71 -18.28 -6.31 -16.66
CA ASN A 71 -19.62 -6.76 -17.06
C ASN A 71 -20.75 -5.93 -16.41
N LEU A 72 -20.59 -5.45 -15.16
CA LEU A 72 -21.51 -4.47 -14.54
C LEU A 72 -21.48 -3.12 -15.28
N THR A 73 -20.31 -2.69 -15.73
CA THR A 73 -20.17 -1.48 -16.56
C THR A 73 -20.83 -1.66 -17.93
N GLU A 74 -20.81 -2.85 -18.52
CA GLU A 74 -21.51 -3.12 -19.78
C GLU A 74 -23.03 -3.29 -19.56
N ALA A 75 -23.45 -3.89 -18.44
CA ALA A 75 -24.84 -3.92 -17.96
C ALA A 75 -25.40 -2.57 -17.46
N GLY A 76 -24.72 -1.45 -17.77
CA GLY A 76 -25.24 -0.10 -17.54
C GLY A 76 -25.08 0.47 -16.13
N VAL A 77 -24.33 -0.17 -15.23
CA VAL A 77 -24.08 0.33 -13.86
C VAL A 77 -23.00 1.43 -13.86
N ARG A 78 -23.25 2.54 -13.17
CA ARG A 78 -22.48 3.81 -13.21
C ARG A 78 -22.41 4.43 -11.81
N ARG A 79 -21.39 5.25 -11.56
CA ARG A 79 -21.32 6.12 -10.37
C ARG A 79 -22.63 6.91 -10.18
N GLY A 80 -23.17 6.84 -8.97
CA GLY A 80 -24.48 7.40 -8.59
C GLY A 80 -25.61 6.36 -8.54
N ASP A 81 -25.45 5.19 -9.16
CA ASP A 81 -26.32 4.04 -8.92
C ASP A 81 -26.05 3.42 -7.53
N MET A 82 -27.01 2.63 -7.04
CA MET A 82 -26.89 1.81 -5.83
C MET A 82 -27.10 0.32 -6.18
N VAL A 83 -26.41 -0.59 -5.51
CA VAL A 83 -26.61 -2.06 -5.66
C VAL A 83 -26.85 -2.70 -4.31
N ALA A 84 -27.92 -3.47 -4.15
CA ALA A 84 -28.18 -4.19 -2.90
C ALA A 84 -27.63 -5.63 -2.95
N LEU A 85 -27.03 -6.10 -1.85
CA LEU A 85 -26.43 -7.43 -1.72
C LEU A 85 -27.10 -8.18 -0.56
N ALA A 86 -28.09 -9.02 -0.84
CA ALA A 86 -28.86 -9.77 0.15
C ALA A 86 -28.35 -11.22 0.28
N ASN A 87 -27.04 -11.40 0.40
CA ASN A 87 -26.34 -12.67 0.26
C ASN A 87 -25.70 -13.14 1.58
N ALA A 88 -25.65 -14.45 1.81
CA ALA A 88 -24.68 -15.04 2.75
C ALA A 88 -23.27 -15.03 2.13
N ASN A 89 -22.25 -15.42 2.89
CA ASN A 89 -20.89 -15.50 2.35
C ASN A 89 -20.82 -16.48 1.16
N SER A 90 -19.96 -16.20 0.19
CA SER A 90 -19.59 -17.12 -0.87
C SER A 90 -18.20 -16.77 -1.42
N GLU A 91 -17.67 -17.58 -2.34
CA GLU A 91 -16.48 -17.21 -3.10
C GLU A 91 -16.68 -15.92 -3.91
N ASN A 92 -17.93 -15.59 -4.27
CA ASN A 92 -18.25 -14.55 -5.26
C ASN A 92 -18.75 -13.23 -4.65
N LEU A 93 -19.36 -13.25 -3.46
CA LEU A 93 -19.87 -12.04 -2.80
C LEU A 93 -18.76 -11.01 -2.56
N ALA A 94 -17.59 -11.43 -2.09
CA ALA A 94 -16.47 -10.53 -1.84
C ALA A 94 -15.89 -9.94 -3.15
N PRO A 95 -15.58 -10.73 -4.21
CA PRO A 95 -15.20 -10.19 -5.51
C PRO A 95 -16.23 -9.21 -6.11
N LEU A 96 -17.53 -9.49 -5.97
CA LEU A 96 -18.61 -8.60 -6.43
C LEU A 96 -18.62 -7.26 -5.68
N ALA A 97 -18.59 -7.28 -4.34
CA ALA A 97 -18.53 -6.07 -3.53
C ALA A 97 -17.27 -5.25 -3.85
N CYS A 98 -16.12 -5.92 -4.02
CA CYS A 98 -14.88 -5.27 -4.40
C CYS A 98 -14.92 -4.69 -5.83
N ALA A 99 -15.59 -5.35 -6.77
CA ALA A 99 -15.81 -4.83 -8.11
C ALA A 99 -16.61 -3.52 -8.09
N LEU A 100 -17.70 -3.46 -7.31
CA LEU A 100 -18.52 -2.26 -7.10
C LEU A 100 -17.69 -1.11 -6.51
N LEU A 101 -16.83 -1.39 -5.53
CA LEU A 101 -15.86 -0.41 -5.00
C LEU A 101 -14.89 0.11 -6.09
N THR A 102 -14.38 -0.76 -6.97
CA THR A 102 -13.44 -0.30 -8.03
C THR A 102 -14.10 0.66 -9.03
N ILE A 103 -15.35 0.41 -9.42
CA ILE A 103 -16.11 1.29 -10.33
C ILE A 103 -16.80 2.47 -9.63
N GLY A 104 -16.63 2.61 -8.30
CA GLY A 104 -17.19 3.69 -7.50
C GLY A 104 -18.71 3.70 -7.42
N VAL A 105 -19.29 2.50 -7.25
CA VAL A 105 -20.73 2.27 -7.08
C VAL A 105 -20.96 1.81 -5.64
N PRO A 106 -21.67 2.56 -4.79
CA PRO A 106 -21.97 2.12 -3.44
C PRO A 106 -22.84 0.85 -3.45
N PHE A 107 -22.59 -0.02 -2.48
CA PHE A 107 -23.44 -1.17 -2.23
C PHE A 107 -24.13 -1.11 -0.86
N ASN A 108 -25.36 -1.60 -0.79
CA ASN A 108 -26.12 -1.75 0.45
C ASN A 108 -26.21 -3.25 0.80
N PRO A 109 -25.36 -3.77 1.69
CA PRO A 109 -25.41 -5.16 2.08
C PRO A 109 -26.53 -5.36 3.11
N LEU A 110 -27.41 -6.33 2.83
CA LEU A 110 -28.60 -6.65 3.63
C LEU A 110 -28.43 -8.06 4.21
N ALA A 111 -28.93 -8.29 5.43
CA ALA A 111 -28.84 -9.62 6.02
C ALA A 111 -29.70 -10.60 5.21
N PRO A 112 -29.17 -11.75 4.76
CA PRO A 112 -29.93 -12.70 3.93
C PRO A 112 -31.14 -13.29 4.65
N THR A 113 -31.18 -13.17 5.98
CA THR A 113 -32.25 -13.60 6.89
C THR A 113 -33.31 -12.52 7.17
N PHE A 114 -33.20 -11.32 6.58
CA PHE A 114 -34.30 -10.33 6.62
C PHE A 114 -35.51 -10.87 5.86
N ASN A 115 -36.66 -10.96 6.53
CA ASN A 115 -37.91 -11.28 5.85
C ASN A 115 -38.50 -10.05 5.13
N GLU A 116 -39.48 -10.30 4.26
CA GLU A 116 -39.98 -9.39 3.21
C GLU A 116 -40.11 -7.93 3.64
N HIS A 117 -40.63 -7.66 4.84
CA HIS A 117 -40.85 -6.31 5.32
C HIS A 117 -39.55 -5.54 5.66
N ASP A 118 -38.54 -6.16 6.31
CA ASP A 118 -37.27 -5.43 6.59
C ASP A 118 -36.37 -5.32 5.36
N MET A 119 -36.46 -6.30 4.45
CA MET A 119 -35.81 -6.20 3.15
C MET A 119 -36.40 -4.99 2.38
N ALA A 120 -37.74 -4.91 2.26
CA ALA A 120 -38.42 -3.78 1.62
C ALA A 120 -38.17 -2.44 2.32
N ASN A 121 -38.00 -2.45 3.65
CA ASN A 121 -37.68 -1.29 4.48
C ASN A 121 -36.46 -0.54 3.94
N MET A 122 -35.33 -1.26 3.81
CA MET A 122 -34.08 -0.70 3.28
C MET A 122 -34.13 -0.42 1.78
N LEU A 123 -34.73 -1.32 0.99
CA LEU A 123 -34.80 -1.19 -0.46
C LEU A 123 -35.53 0.10 -0.91
N ARG A 124 -36.52 0.59 -0.14
CA ARG A 124 -37.15 1.90 -0.39
C ARG A 124 -36.22 3.08 -0.12
N THR A 125 -35.39 2.99 0.91
CA THR A 125 -34.42 4.03 1.28
C THR A 125 -33.24 4.07 0.32
N THR A 126 -32.76 2.91 -0.14
CA THR A 126 -31.54 2.82 -0.96
C THR A 126 -31.81 2.77 -2.47
N LYS A 127 -33.03 2.42 -2.90
CA LYS A 127 -33.49 2.36 -4.30
C LYS A 127 -32.44 1.74 -5.26
N PRO A 128 -32.05 0.48 -5.01
CA PRO A 128 -31.00 -0.16 -5.81
C PRO A 128 -31.44 -0.38 -7.26
N LYS A 129 -30.50 -0.17 -8.17
CA LYS A 129 -30.67 -0.43 -9.61
C LYS A 129 -30.59 -1.91 -9.96
N LEU A 130 -29.80 -2.66 -9.19
CA LEU A 130 -29.66 -4.12 -9.26
C LEU A 130 -29.67 -4.68 -7.84
N VAL A 131 -30.21 -5.88 -7.67
CA VAL A 131 -30.15 -6.61 -6.40
C VAL A 131 -29.50 -7.98 -6.62
N PHE A 132 -28.62 -8.39 -5.71
CA PHE A 132 -28.08 -9.73 -5.65
C PHE A 132 -28.72 -10.50 -4.49
N ALA A 133 -29.05 -11.76 -4.72
CA ALA A 133 -29.73 -12.65 -3.79
C ALA A 133 -29.13 -14.06 -3.84
N ASP A 134 -29.42 -14.87 -2.82
CA ASP A 134 -29.12 -16.30 -2.83
C ASP A 134 -30.38 -17.07 -3.26
N ALA A 135 -30.23 -18.30 -3.77
CA ALA A 135 -31.37 -19.12 -4.21
C ALA A 135 -32.45 -19.27 -3.11
N ASP A 136 -32.01 -19.43 -1.86
CA ASP A 136 -32.87 -19.67 -0.69
C ASP A 136 -33.71 -18.45 -0.26
N ASN A 137 -33.30 -17.22 -0.64
CA ASN A 137 -34.00 -15.98 -0.27
C ASN A 137 -34.51 -15.14 -1.45
N TYR A 138 -34.33 -15.61 -2.69
CA TYR A 138 -34.83 -14.98 -3.91
C TYR A 138 -36.30 -14.53 -3.82
N GLU A 139 -37.22 -15.41 -3.38
CA GLU A 139 -38.65 -15.07 -3.28
C GLU A 139 -38.94 -13.99 -2.22
N VAL A 140 -38.11 -13.92 -1.16
CA VAL A 140 -38.22 -12.89 -0.12
C VAL A 140 -37.77 -11.54 -0.66
N VAL A 141 -36.68 -11.52 -1.43
CA VAL A 141 -36.16 -10.32 -2.12
C VAL A 141 -37.11 -9.83 -3.20
N ARG A 142 -37.68 -10.73 -4.02
CA ARG A 142 -38.65 -10.40 -5.08
C ARG A 142 -39.90 -9.73 -4.50
N LYS A 143 -40.56 -10.37 -3.53
CA LYS A 143 -41.74 -9.79 -2.87
C LYS A 143 -41.43 -8.53 -2.07
N ALA A 144 -40.20 -8.40 -1.56
CA ALA A 144 -39.77 -7.16 -0.91
C ALA A 144 -39.72 -6.00 -1.91
N LEU A 145 -39.14 -6.21 -3.10
CA LEU A 145 -39.11 -5.22 -4.18
C LEU A 145 -40.51 -4.88 -4.70
N GLU A 146 -41.42 -5.86 -4.83
CA GLU A 146 -42.83 -5.64 -5.19
C GLU A 146 -43.55 -4.73 -4.20
N ARG A 147 -43.15 -4.73 -2.92
CA ARG A 147 -43.65 -3.78 -1.89
C ARG A 147 -42.96 -2.39 -1.95
N THR A 148 -42.04 -2.14 -2.88
CA THR A 148 -41.29 -0.86 -3.01
C THR A 148 -41.63 -0.05 -4.25
N VAL A 149 -42.18 -0.67 -5.29
CA VAL A 149 -42.54 -0.06 -6.58
C VAL A 149 -43.98 0.42 -6.62
N SER A 150 -44.29 1.40 -7.50
CA SER A 150 -45.67 1.85 -7.74
C SER A 150 -46.37 0.92 -8.75
N ASN A 151 -47.71 0.97 -8.82
CA ASN A 151 -48.46 0.24 -9.85
C ASN A 151 -48.03 0.70 -11.26
N GLY A 152 -47.28 -0.14 -11.98
CA GLY A 152 -46.75 0.12 -13.32
C GLY A 152 -45.23 0.21 -13.40
N ASP A 153 -44.54 0.43 -12.28
CA ASP A 153 -43.08 0.43 -12.21
C ASP A 153 -42.52 -1.02 -12.21
N THR A 154 -41.50 -1.29 -13.02
CA THR A 154 -40.81 -2.59 -13.01
C THR A 154 -39.81 -2.69 -11.86
N ILE A 155 -39.82 -3.80 -11.11
CA ILE A 155 -38.79 -4.07 -10.09
C ILE A 155 -37.38 -4.14 -10.70
N PRO A 156 -36.33 -3.68 -9.98
CA PRO A 156 -34.95 -3.77 -10.45
C PRO A 156 -34.53 -5.24 -10.64
N PRO A 157 -33.68 -5.54 -11.65
CA PRO A 157 -33.25 -6.92 -11.92
C PRO A 157 -32.56 -7.57 -10.72
N ILE A 158 -33.01 -8.78 -10.40
CA ILE A 158 -32.42 -9.64 -9.37
C ILE A 158 -31.46 -10.62 -10.05
N TYR A 159 -30.21 -10.65 -9.61
CA TYR A 159 -29.22 -11.67 -9.95
C TYR A 159 -29.06 -12.64 -8.78
N VAL A 160 -29.05 -13.93 -9.06
CA VAL A 160 -29.01 -15.00 -8.05
C VAL A 160 -27.69 -15.76 -8.16
N PHE A 161 -26.98 -15.93 -7.04
CA PHE A 161 -25.78 -16.78 -6.98
C PHE A 161 -26.14 -18.27 -6.92
N GLU A 162 -25.26 -19.10 -7.48
CA GLU A 162 -25.18 -20.56 -7.21
C GLU A 162 -26.52 -21.31 -7.47
N CYS A 163 -27.32 -20.77 -8.39
CA CYS A 163 -28.70 -21.20 -8.66
C CYS A 163 -28.84 -21.88 -10.03
N THR A 164 -29.65 -22.94 -10.10
CA THR A 164 -29.93 -23.72 -11.33
C THR A 164 -31.28 -23.40 -11.98
N ARG A 165 -32.07 -22.48 -11.41
CA ARG A 165 -33.37 -22.04 -11.94
C ARG A 165 -33.22 -21.27 -13.25
N GLY A 166 -33.93 -21.66 -14.29
CA GLY A 166 -33.92 -20.97 -15.60
C GLY A 166 -34.80 -19.71 -15.69
N ASP A 167 -35.57 -19.39 -14.64
CA ASP A 167 -36.45 -18.21 -14.60
C ASP A 167 -35.82 -16.97 -13.91
N VAL A 168 -34.55 -17.07 -13.48
CA VAL A 168 -33.80 -15.99 -12.83
C VAL A 168 -32.58 -15.57 -13.67
N LYS A 169 -31.97 -14.42 -13.35
CA LYS A 169 -30.64 -14.07 -13.90
C LYS A 169 -29.55 -14.65 -13.00
N HIS A 170 -28.53 -15.28 -13.58
CA HIS A 170 -27.44 -15.86 -12.81
C HIS A 170 -26.36 -14.80 -12.56
N ALA A 171 -25.88 -14.66 -11.33
CA ALA A 171 -24.80 -13.72 -11.03
C ALA A 171 -23.49 -14.11 -11.75
N GLU A 172 -23.33 -15.39 -12.06
CA GLU A 172 -22.25 -15.99 -12.84
C GLU A 172 -22.19 -15.48 -14.29
N ASP A 173 -23.30 -14.99 -14.86
CA ASP A 173 -23.30 -14.33 -16.17
C ASP A 173 -22.37 -13.11 -16.19
N LEU A 174 -22.28 -12.39 -15.06
CA LEU A 174 -21.40 -11.23 -14.88
C LEU A 174 -19.95 -11.62 -14.56
N MET A 175 -19.63 -12.92 -14.48
CA MET A 175 -18.26 -13.46 -14.39
C MET A 175 -17.72 -14.06 -15.70
N LYS A 176 -18.44 -13.86 -16.82
CA LYS A 176 -18.00 -14.29 -18.16
C LYS A 176 -16.75 -13.52 -18.63
N LYS A 177 -15.90 -14.19 -19.42
CA LYS A 177 -14.63 -13.67 -19.93
C LYS A 177 -14.86 -12.46 -20.85
N THR A 178 -14.13 -11.37 -20.63
CA THR A 178 -14.34 -10.09 -21.33
C THR A 178 -13.31 -9.79 -22.41
N GLY A 179 -12.22 -10.58 -22.47
CA GLY A 179 -11.08 -10.38 -23.37
C GLY A 179 -10.22 -9.16 -23.03
N ARG A 180 -10.46 -8.53 -21.87
CA ARG A 180 -9.85 -7.26 -21.45
C ARG A 180 -9.41 -7.28 -19.98
N GLU A 181 -9.28 -8.46 -19.37
CA GLU A 181 -9.00 -8.60 -17.92
C GLU A 181 -7.59 -8.14 -17.48
N GLU A 182 -6.72 -7.81 -18.42
CA GLU A 182 -5.45 -7.10 -18.16
C GLU A 182 -5.69 -5.62 -17.81
N ARG A 183 -6.75 -5.00 -18.36
CA ARG A 183 -7.12 -3.59 -18.16
C ARG A 183 -8.13 -3.48 -17.01
N ALA A 184 -7.62 -3.39 -15.79
CA ALA A 184 -8.46 -3.10 -14.63
C ALA A 184 -8.93 -1.64 -14.63
N THR A 185 -10.19 -1.40 -14.26
CA THR A 185 -10.79 -0.06 -14.20
C THR A 185 -10.89 0.40 -12.75
N TYR A 186 -10.46 1.62 -12.46
CA TYR A 186 -10.73 2.30 -11.18
C TYR A 186 -11.03 3.79 -11.41
N LEU A 187 -11.72 4.42 -10.46
CA LEU A 187 -11.85 5.89 -10.42
C LEU A 187 -10.62 6.52 -9.74
N GLY A 188 -10.29 7.77 -10.07
CA GLY A 188 -9.20 8.54 -9.44
C GLY A 188 -9.55 9.01 -8.02
N ASP A 189 -10.24 10.15 -7.90
CA ASP A 189 -10.62 10.67 -6.58
C ASP A 189 -11.66 9.76 -5.88
N SER A 190 -11.29 9.30 -4.68
CA SER A 190 -12.13 8.51 -3.78
C SER A 190 -12.66 9.28 -2.57
N ASN A 191 -12.13 10.46 -2.24
CA ASN A 191 -12.28 11.04 -0.89
C ASN A 191 -13.71 11.49 -0.54
N LYS A 192 -14.61 11.58 -1.52
CA LYS A 192 -16.05 11.83 -1.34
C LYS A 192 -16.94 10.78 -2.02
N ILE A 193 -16.42 9.57 -2.30
CA ILE A 193 -17.22 8.47 -2.85
C ILE A 193 -17.77 7.61 -1.71
N VAL A 194 -19.08 7.39 -1.69
CA VAL A 194 -19.73 6.39 -0.82
C VAL A 194 -19.34 5.00 -1.30
N ALA A 195 -18.70 4.23 -0.42
CA ALA A 195 -18.29 2.84 -0.65
C ALA A 195 -19.43 1.86 -0.38
N ALA A 196 -20.12 2.06 0.75
CA ALA A 196 -21.20 1.21 1.20
C ALA A 196 -22.23 2.01 2.00
N VAL A 197 -23.48 1.52 2.00
CA VAL A 197 -24.55 2.00 2.87
C VAL A 197 -24.88 0.87 3.86
N LEU A 198 -24.31 0.94 5.05
CA LEU A 198 -24.47 -0.08 6.09
C LEU A 198 -25.74 0.19 6.91
N CYS A 199 -26.52 -0.85 7.19
CA CYS A 199 -27.72 -0.72 8.02
C CYS A 199 -27.33 -0.58 9.49
N SER A 200 -27.27 0.65 10.02
CA SER A 200 -27.20 0.83 11.46
C SER A 200 -28.57 0.60 12.10
N SER A 201 -28.54 0.38 13.42
CA SER A 201 -29.73 0.18 14.21
C SER A 201 -30.59 1.44 14.20
N GLY A 202 -31.88 1.32 13.93
CA GLY A 202 -32.81 2.44 13.94
C GLY A 202 -33.04 3.00 15.34
N THR A 203 -32.09 3.79 15.86
CA THR A 203 -32.11 4.41 17.20
C THR A 203 -33.24 5.41 17.45
N SER A 204 -34.14 5.56 16.48
CA SER A 204 -35.30 6.47 16.50
C SER A 204 -36.40 6.01 15.52
N GLY A 205 -36.59 4.70 15.35
CA GLY A 205 -37.52 4.10 14.37
C GLY A 205 -36.82 3.20 13.37
N ALA A 206 -37.05 3.41 12.08
CA ALA A 206 -36.55 2.55 11.00
C ALA A 206 -35.02 2.49 10.88
N HIS A 207 -34.54 1.44 10.19
CA HIS A 207 -33.12 1.24 9.91
C HIS A 207 -32.53 2.42 9.12
N LYS A 208 -31.42 2.95 9.63
CA LYS A 208 -30.69 4.07 9.01
C LYS A 208 -29.56 3.50 8.16
N GLY A 209 -29.47 3.94 6.90
CA GLY A 209 -28.37 3.56 6.02
C GLY A 209 -27.16 4.46 6.25
N VAL A 210 -26.21 4.08 7.09
CA VAL A 210 -24.97 4.85 7.31
C VAL A 210 -24.12 4.86 6.05
N GLN A 211 -23.78 6.04 5.55
CA GLN A 211 -22.87 6.22 4.42
C GLN A 211 -21.42 6.04 4.88
N VAL A 212 -20.82 4.91 4.51
CA VAL A 212 -19.38 4.68 4.67
C VAL A 212 -18.69 5.12 3.38
N THR A 213 -17.76 6.09 3.45
CA THR A 213 -16.99 6.56 2.29
C THR A 213 -15.74 5.71 2.06
N HIS A 214 -15.16 5.80 0.86
CA HIS A 214 -13.83 5.24 0.59
C HIS A 214 -12.77 5.80 1.56
N ALA A 215 -12.86 7.10 1.92
CA ALA A 215 -11.99 7.72 2.91
C ALA A 215 -12.15 7.09 4.31
N ALA A 216 -13.39 6.79 4.74
CA ALA A 216 -13.63 6.11 6.01
C ALA A 216 -13.03 4.69 6.01
N ILE A 217 -13.08 3.97 4.88
CA ILE A 217 -12.36 2.69 4.72
C ILE A 217 -10.84 2.88 4.81
N MET A 218 -10.29 3.92 4.20
CA MET A 218 -8.86 4.25 4.29
C MET A 218 -8.40 4.56 5.73
N GLN A 219 -9.27 5.13 6.57
CA GLN A 219 -9.04 5.29 8.01
C GLN A 219 -9.03 3.95 8.77
N VAL A 220 -9.89 2.99 8.42
CA VAL A 220 -9.86 1.62 9.00
C VAL A 220 -8.54 0.88 8.70
N THR A 221 -7.85 1.19 7.59
CA THR A 221 -6.56 0.54 7.25
C THR A 221 -5.44 0.79 8.27
N ILE A 222 -5.58 1.78 9.16
CA ILE A 222 -4.61 2.05 10.23
C ILE A 222 -4.48 0.85 11.19
N MET A 223 -5.47 -0.04 11.28
CA MET A 223 -5.35 -1.31 11.99
C MET A 223 -4.12 -2.14 11.57
N SER A 224 -3.65 -2.01 10.32
CA SER A 224 -2.43 -2.67 9.82
C SER A 224 -1.18 -2.37 10.66
N ARG A 225 -1.09 -1.18 11.28
CA ARG A 225 0.04 -0.79 12.14
C ARG A 225 0.10 -1.56 13.48
N PHE A 226 -0.96 -2.26 13.88
CA PHE A 226 -0.97 -3.08 15.11
C PHE A 226 -0.80 -4.58 14.84
N VAL A 227 -0.57 -4.97 13.58
CA VAL A 227 -0.40 -6.38 13.18
C VAL A 227 1.09 -6.65 12.97
N SER A 228 1.67 -7.53 13.79
CA SER A 228 3.08 -7.94 13.72
C SER A 228 3.29 -9.36 13.17
N ALA A 229 2.20 -10.14 13.02
CA ALA A 229 2.18 -11.53 12.58
C ALA A 229 1.07 -11.78 11.53
N ARG A 230 1.24 -12.80 10.67
CA ARG A 230 0.26 -13.17 9.62
C ARG A 230 -1.08 -13.56 10.24
N THR A 231 -2.17 -12.96 9.79
CA THR A 231 -3.52 -13.21 10.34
C THR A 231 -4.33 -14.23 9.51
N VAL A 232 -5.07 -15.10 10.20
CA VAL A 232 -6.09 -16.00 9.66
C VAL A 232 -7.38 -15.78 10.45
N HIS A 233 -8.39 -15.22 9.78
CA HIS A 233 -9.65 -14.77 10.40
C HIS A 233 -10.78 -15.77 10.18
N PHE A 234 -11.41 -16.26 11.26
CA PHE A 234 -12.73 -16.91 11.15
C PHE A 234 -13.82 -15.85 10.90
N THR A 235 -14.65 -16.04 9.88
CA THR A 235 -15.66 -15.06 9.46
C THR A 235 -16.96 -15.73 9.02
N PHE A 236 -17.82 -16.04 10.00
CA PHE A 236 -19.21 -16.45 9.76
C PHE A 236 -20.11 -15.28 9.29
N SER A 237 -19.74 -14.03 9.60
CA SER A 237 -20.53 -12.86 9.22
C SER A 237 -20.37 -12.49 7.73
N ALA A 238 -21.50 -12.28 7.06
CA ALA A 238 -21.54 -11.73 5.71
C ALA A 238 -21.41 -10.19 5.73
N LEU A 239 -21.31 -9.57 4.55
CA LEU A 239 -20.97 -8.14 4.42
C LEU A 239 -21.98 -7.15 5.02
N TYR A 240 -23.17 -7.60 5.42
CA TYR A 240 -24.19 -6.75 6.08
C TYR A 240 -23.76 -6.27 7.48
N TRP A 241 -22.76 -6.91 8.08
CA TRP A 241 -22.24 -6.59 9.39
C TRP A 241 -20.76 -6.17 9.29
N THR A 242 -20.40 -5.12 10.02
CA THR A 242 -19.08 -4.47 9.99
C THR A 242 -17.91 -5.44 10.17
N THR A 243 -18.08 -6.55 10.89
CA THR A 243 -17.06 -7.60 11.06
C THR A 243 -16.81 -8.41 9.79
N GLY A 244 -17.87 -8.73 9.03
CA GLY A 244 -17.77 -9.41 7.74
C GLY A 244 -17.13 -8.51 6.68
N PHE A 245 -17.40 -7.21 6.76
CA PHE A 245 -16.80 -6.19 5.89
C PHE A 245 -15.33 -5.90 6.25
N SER A 246 -15.00 -5.71 7.54
CA SER A 246 -13.62 -5.42 7.96
C SER A 246 -12.65 -6.59 7.73
N THR A 247 -13.10 -7.84 7.92
CA THR A 247 -12.30 -9.03 7.59
C THR A 247 -12.06 -9.17 6.09
N MET A 248 -13.02 -8.79 5.24
CA MET A 248 -12.82 -8.71 3.78
C MET A 248 -11.74 -7.65 3.44
N LEU A 249 -11.78 -6.49 4.08
CA LEU A 249 -10.79 -5.42 3.88
C LEU A 249 -9.39 -5.81 4.41
N ASN A 250 -9.30 -6.45 5.57
CA ASN A 250 -8.05 -6.98 6.14
C ASN A 250 -7.36 -7.99 5.23
N ALA A 251 -8.11 -8.73 4.39
CA ALA A 251 -7.54 -9.67 3.43
C ALA A 251 -6.72 -8.97 2.33
N PHE A 252 -7.02 -7.70 2.01
CA PHE A 252 -6.16 -6.84 1.19
C PHE A 252 -5.06 -6.20 2.03
N PHE A 253 -5.46 -5.40 3.04
CA PHE A 253 -4.56 -4.45 3.71
C PHE A 253 -3.58 -5.14 4.65
N ASN A 254 -4.01 -6.12 5.44
CA ASN A 254 -3.14 -6.87 6.36
C ASN A 254 -2.63 -8.17 5.72
N GLY A 255 -3.07 -8.48 4.49
CA GLY A 255 -2.79 -9.75 3.82
C GLY A 255 -3.40 -10.97 4.51
N ALA A 256 -4.45 -10.77 5.32
CA ALA A 256 -5.08 -11.83 6.10
C ALA A 256 -5.74 -12.90 5.22
N THR A 257 -5.74 -14.15 5.67
CA THR A 257 -6.57 -15.20 5.04
C THR A 257 -7.93 -15.23 5.74
N ARG A 258 -9.02 -15.03 4.98
CA ARG A 258 -10.41 -14.98 5.48
C ARG A 258 -11.06 -16.37 5.34
N LEU A 259 -11.33 -17.04 6.46
CA LEU A 259 -12.11 -18.27 6.48
C LEU A 259 -13.60 -17.90 6.49
N ILE A 260 -14.36 -18.38 5.50
CA ILE A 260 -15.79 -18.09 5.37
C ILE A 260 -16.64 -19.35 5.48
N THR A 261 -17.92 -19.15 5.69
CA THR A 261 -18.95 -20.18 5.72
C THR A 261 -20.32 -19.54 5.46
N ARG A 262 -21.23 -20.28 4.83
CA ARG A 262 -22.66 -19.96 4.67
C ARG A 262 -23.46 -20.33 5.92
N GLN A 263 -22.91 -21.19 6.77
CA GLN A 263 -23.60 -21.66 7.98
C GLN A 263 -23.70 -20.55 9.05
N PRO A 264 -24.80 -20.51 9.82
CA PRO A 264 -24.89 -19.69 11.02
C PRO A 264 -23.78 -20.01 12.03
N PHE A 265 -23.43 -19.04 12.88
CA PHE A 265 -22.50 -19.26 13.99
C PHE A 265 -22.96 -20.44 14.85
N ASN A 266 -22.01 -21.32 15.16
CA ASN A 266 -22.11 -22.37 16.15
C ASN A 266 -20.69 -22.71 16.64
N GLU A 267 -20.62 -23.37 17.79
CA GLU A 267 -19.38 -23.52 18.55
C GLU A 267 -18.41 -24.50 17.86
N GLU A 268 -18.93 -25.63 17.37
CA GLU A 268 -18.17 -26.64 16.62
C GLU A 268 -17.53 -26.05 15.34
N LEU A 269 -18.23 -25.13 14.65
CA LEU A 269 -17.72 -24.48 13.45
C LEU A 269 -16.55 -23.52 13.73
N LEU A 270 -16.56 -22.84 14.88
CA LEU A 270 -15.41 -22.04 15.32
C LEU A 270 -14.24 -22.93 15.72
N LEU A 271 -14.47 -24.01 16.49
CA LEU A 271 -13.42 -24.96 16.83
C LEU A 271 -12.78 -25.58 15.57
N LYS A 272 -13.60 -26.00 14.59
CA LYS A 272 -13.15 -26.43 13.26
C LYS A 272 -12.25 -25.38 12.57
N ALA A 273 -12.57 -24.09 12.70
CA ALA A 273 -11.77 -23.01 12.13
C ALA A 273 -10.39 -22.88 12.80
N VAL A 274 -10.33 -23.01 14.13
CA VAL A 274 -9.08 -22.96 14.91
C VAL A 274 -8.25 -24.22 14.68
N GLU A 275 -8.80 -25.41 14.92
CA GLU A 275 -8.03 -26.66 14.87
C GLU A 275 -7.54 -27.00 13.44
N LYS A 276 -8.45 -26.96 12.45
CA LYS A 276 -8.20 -27.48 11.09
C LYS A 276 -7.72 -26.41 10.12
N CYS A 277 -8.29 -25.21 10.18
CA CYS A 277 -7.89 -24.08 9.33
C CYS A 277 -6.87 -23.14 10.01
N ARG A 278 -6.46 -23.44 11.25
CA ARG A 278 -5.45 -22.69 12.04
C ARG A 278 -5.75 -21.19 12.14
N ALA A 279 -7.04 -20.87 12.33
CA ALA A 279 -7.50 -19.51 12.66
C ALA A 279 -6.72 -18.99 13.88
N ASN A 280 -6.23 -17.76 13.79
CA ASN A 280 -5.41 -17.15 14.83
C ASN A 280 -5.93 -15.81 15.35
N ALA A 281 -6.92 -15.19 14.68
CA ALA A 281 -7.63 -14.03 15.17
C ALA A 281 -9.14 -14.13 14.88
N ILE A 282 -9.96 -14.15 15.92
CA ILE A 282 -11.43 -14.20 15.82
C ILE A 282 -12.05 -12.91 16.37
N PHE A 283 -13.25 -12.56 15.90
CA PHE A 283 -14.09 -11.52 16.51
C PHE A 283 -15.48 -12.10 16.77
N VAL A 284 -15.96 -12.05 18.02
CA VAL A 284 -17.30 -12.50 18.39
C VAL A 284 -17.95 -11.53 19.39
N PRO A 285 -19.29 -11.35 19.37
CA PRO A 285 -20.00 -10.63 20.44
C PRO A 285 -19.90 -11.37 21.78
N THR A 286 -20.12 -10.64 22.88
CA THR A 286 -20.18 -11.18 24.25
C THR A 286 -21.04 -12.43 24.36
N ALA A 287 -22.23 -12.43 23.74
CA ALA A 287 -23.15 -13.56 23.75
C ALA A 287 -22.56 -14.87 23.18
N TYR A 288 -21.85 -14.81 22.05
CA TYR A 288 -21.23 -15.99 21.42
C TYR A 288 -19.93 -16.40 22.10
N ALA A 289 -19.27 -15.47 22.81
CA ALA A 289 -18.18 -15.82 23.71
C ALA A 289 -18.70 -16.57 24.95
N ASN A 290 -19.85 -16.17 25.52
CA ASN A 290 -20.49 -16.91 26.62
C ASN A 290 -20.88 -18.33 26.21
N THR A 291 -21.56 -18.54 25.08
CA THR A 291 -21.95 -19.90 24.65
C THR A 291 -20.73 -20.77 24.35
N MET A 292 -19.68 -20.21 23.74
CA MET A 292 -18.40 -20.91 23.56
C MET A 292 -17.73 -21.30 24.89
N MET A 293 -17.71 -20.40 25.87
CA MET A 293 -17.08 -20.64 27.18
C MET A 293 -17.94 -21.53 28.10
N ALA A 294 -19.17 -21.87 27.69
CA ALA A 294 -20.00 -22.93 28.27
C ALA A 294 -19.89 -24.26 27.50
N TYR A 295 -19.47 -24.24 26.23
CA TYR A 295 -19.44 -25.41 25.35
C TYR A 295 -18.39 -26.45 25.82
N PRO A 296 -18.75 -27.70 26.16
CA PRO A 296 -17.84 -28.62 26.84
C PRO A 296 -16.50 -28.88 26.12
N ARG A 297 -16.51 -28.85 24.78
CA ARG A 297 -15.33 -29.15 23.95
C ARG A 297 -14.25 -28.06 23.99
N ILE A 298 -14.55 -26.82 24.40
CA ILE A 298 -13.57 -25.72 24.46
C ILE A 298 -12.36 -26.05 25.34
N LYS A 299 -12.55 -26.90 26.36
CA LYS A 299 -11.51 -27.37 27.29
C LYS A 299 -10.58 -28.45 26.73
N THR A 300 -10.87 -28.96 25.52
CA THR A 300 -10.20 -30.12 24.90
C THR A 300 -9.77 -29.90 23.44
N ALA A 301 -10.06 -28.73 22.87
CA ALA A 301 -9.71 -28.38 21.50
C ALA A 301 -8.25 -27.90 21.36
N ASP A 302 -7.65 -28.07 20.19
CA ASP A 302 -6.37 -27.41 19.88
C ASP A 302 -6.58 -25.91 19.67
N LEU A 303 -6.27 -25.11 20.69
CA LEU A 303 -6.31 -23.65 20.62
C LEU A 303 -4.92 -23.02 20.34
N SER A 304 -3.89 -23.82 20.04
CA SER A 304 -2.51 -23.32 19.93
C SER A 304 -2.29 -22.28 18.81
N SER A 305 -3.12 -22.27 17.77
CA SER A 305 -3.11 -21.23 16.75
C SER A 305 -3.77 -19.92 17.21
N LEU A 306 -4.69 -19.94 18.16
CA LEU A 306 -5.51 -18.77 18.53
C LEU A 306 -4.71 -17.77 19.37
N LYS A 307 -4.34 -16.64 18.77
CA LYS A 307 -3.56 -15.57 19.43
C LYS A 307 -4.41 -14.39 19.87
N VAL A 308 -5.46 -14.04 19.11
CA VAL A 308 -6.33 -12.89 19.41
C VAL A 308 -7.80 -13.30 19.42
N TRP A 309 -8.45 -13.14 20.57
CA TRP A 309 -9.91 -13.28 20.70
C TRP A 309 -10.52 -11.89 20.93
N ALA A 310 -10.91 -11.23 19.83
CA ALA A 310 -11.55 -9.92 19.90
C ALA A 310 -13.03 -10.03 20.30
N LEU A 311 -13.45 -9.12 21.18
CA LEU A 311 -14.77 -8.97 21.75
C LEU A 311 -15.23 -7.53 21.52
N GLY A 312 -16.54 -7.32 21.35
CA GLY A 312 -17.09 -5.97 21.28
C GLY A 312 -18.47 -5.87 20.66
N GLY A 313 -18.94 -4.63 20.54
CA GLY A 313 -20.29 -4.29 20.07
C GLY A 313 -21.39 -4.45 21.13
N SER A 314 -21.08 -4.98 22.30
CA SER A 314 -21.90 -5.05 23.53
C SER A 314 -20.95 -4.87 24.72
N PRO A 315 -21.44 -4.52 25.92
CA PRO A 315 -20.63 -4.59 27.14
C PRO A 315 -19.96 -5.97 27.28
N VAL A 316 -18.73 -5.99 27.78
CA VAL A 316 -17.91 -7.19 27.94
C VAL A 316 -17.57 -7.34 29.42
N PRO A 317 -18.11 -8.35 30.13
CA PRO A 317 -17.75 -8.60 31.53
C PRO A 317 -16.27 -8.99 31.68
N GLU A 318 -15.60 -8.44 32.68
CA GLU A 318 -14.19 -8.76 32.95
C GLU A 318 -13.98 -10.24 33.29
N GLU A 319 -14.90 -10.89 34.03
CA GLU A 319 -14.83 -12.33 34.34
C GLU A 319 -14.81 -13.20 33.07
N LEU A 320 -15.57 -12.81 32.04
CA LEU A 320 -15.54 -13.50 30.75
C LEU A 320 -14.17 -13.36 30.08
N ARG A 321 -13.56 -12.17 30.14
CA ARG A 321 -12.20 -11.94 29.64
C ARG A 321 -11.16 -12.73 30.42
N ASP A 322 -11.24 -12.75 31.74
CA ASP A 322 -10.33 -13.53 32.60
C ASP A 322 -10.38 -15.02 32.28
N ARG A 323 -11.59 -15.56 32.04
CA ARG A 323 -11.77 -16.96 31.61
C ARG A 323 -11.21 -17.23 30.22
N ILE A 324 -11.27 -16.27 29.28
CA ILE A 324 -10.68 -16.39 27.94
C ILE A 324 -9.15 -16.25 27.99
N ASP A 325 -8.64 -15.26 28.72
CA ASP A 325 -7.19 -15.02 28.88
C ASP A 325 -6.53 -16.23 29.56
N ALA A 326 -7.13 -16.80 30.61
CA ALA A 326 -6.63 -18.01 31.27
C ALA A 326 -6.64 -19.25 30.35
N LEU A 327 -7.56 -19.31 29.38
CA LEU A 327 -7.64 -20.38 28.38
C LEU A 327 -6.58 -20.22 27.28
N LEU A 328 -6.24 -18.98 26.89
CA LEU A 328 -5.31 -18.68 25.79
C LEU A 328 -3.85 -18.45 26.22
N ALA A 329 -3.61 -18.06 27.47
CA ALA A 329 -2.27 -17.78 27.99
C ALA A 329 -1.26 -18.94 27.83
N PRO A 330 -1.63 -20.24 28.00
CA PRO A 330 -0.72 -21.36 27.72
C PRO A 330 -0.24 -21.46 26.26
N HIS A 331 -0.90 -20.73 25.35
CA HIS A 331 -0.56 -20.66 23.93
C HIS A 331 -0.04 -19.28 23.51
N GLY A 332 0.16 -18.36 24.45
CA GLY A 332 0.54 -16.97 24.15
C GLY A 332 -0.55 -16.18 23.41
N GLY A 333 -1.81 -16.54 23.59
CA GLY A 333 -2.96 -15.78 23.09
C GLY A 333 -3.65 -14.97 24.19
N TYR A 334 -4.48 -14.00 23.78
CA TYR A 334 -5.18 -13.08 24.68
C TYR A 334 -6.50 -12.55 24.10
N SER A 335 -7.38 -12.06 24.98
CA SER A 335 -8.61 -11.36 24.61
C SER A 335 -8.36 -9.87 24.38
N VAL A 336 -9.10 -9.28 23.44
CA VAL A 336 -9.08 -7.83 23.15
C VAL A 336 -10.50 -7.29 23.21
N ASN A 337 -10.70 -6.15 23.85
CA ASN A 337 -11.99 -5.46 23.92
C ASN A 337 -11.98 -4.25 22.97
N ALA A 338 -13.03 -4.07 22.17
CA ALA A 338 -13.13 -3.02 21.16
C ALA A 338 -14.48 -2.29 21.18
N TYR A 339 -14.44 -0.96 21.32
CA TYR A 339 -15.60 -0.08 21.18
C TYR A 339 -15.60 0.61 19.82
N GLY A 340 -16.79 0.78 19.24
CA GLY A 340 -16.98 1.43 17.95
C GLY A 340 -18.45 1.53 17.55
N SER A 341 -18.73 2.38 16.57
CA SER A 341 -20.06 2.57 15.96
C SER A 341 -20.04 2.21 14.47
N SER A 342 -21.21 2.16 13.83
CA SER A 342 -21.27 2.02 12.36
C SER A 342 -20.88 3.33 11.67
N GLU A 343 -21.13 4.45 12.35
CA GLU A 343 -21.03 5.82 11.91
C GLU A 343 -19.58 6.35 11.88
N ASN A 344 -18.75 5.99 12.89
CA ASN A 344 -17.34 6.41 13.02
C ASN A 344 -16.34 5.24 13.00
N GLY A 345 -16.78 3.97 13.03
CA GLY A 345 -15.89 2.82 13.12
C GLY A 345 -15.35 2.61 14.54
N GLY A 346 -14.12 2.10 14.67
CA GLY A 346 -13.47 1.80 15.95
C GLY A 346 -12.98 3.06 16.67
N ILE A 347 -13.33 3.19 17.97
CA ILE A 347 -13.11 4.38 18.79
C ILE A 347 -11.98 4.16 19.82
N ALA A 348 -11.98 3.00 20.48
CA ALA A 348 -10.98 2.62 21.49
C ALA A 348 -10.77 1.10 21.53
N ILE A 349 -9.56 0.65 21.86
CA ILE A 349 -9.17 -0.78 21.87
C ILE A 349 -7.94 -1.02 22.76
N ASP A 350 -7.86 -2.17 23.45
CA ASP A 350 -6.76 -2.49 24.38
C ASP A 350 -5.65 -3.39 23.80
N MET A 351 -5.41 -3.31 22.48
CA MET A 351 -4.43 -4.11 21.70
C MET A 351 -3.01 -4.26 22.29
N LEU A 352 -2.56 -3.32 23.14
CA LEU A 352 -1.20 -3.29 23.69
C LEU A 352 -1.11 -3.74 25.15
N LYS A 353 -2.15 -3.48 25.94
CA LYS A 353 -2.22 -3.79 27.38
C LYS A 353 -3.67 -3.66 27.85
N ARG A 354 -4.23 -4.74 28.39
CA ARG A 354 -5.51 -4.74 29.12
C ARG A 354 -5.38 -4.01 30.45
N THR A 355 -6.38 -3.20 30.78
CA THR A 355 -6.64 -2.64 32.12
C THR A 355 -8.06 -3.02 32.50
N ALA A 356 -8.28 -3.52 33.73
CA ALA A 356 -9.58 -4.08 34.11
C ALA A 356 -10.69 -3.01 34.10
N GLY A 357 -11.79 -3.30 33.40
CA GLY A 357 -12.96 -2.43 33.25
C GLY A 357 -12.79 -1.33 32.20
N ALA A 358 -11.58 -1.12 31.67
CA ALA A 358 -11.34 -0.20 30.58
C ALA A 358 -11.63 -0.86 29.22
N ILE A 359 -12.06 -0.06 28.25
CA ILE A 359 -12.04 -0.42 26.84
C ILE A 359 -10.61 -0.36 26.28
N GLY A 360 -9.79 0.56 26.81
CA GLY A 360 -8.43 0.84 26.36
C GLY A 360 -8.23 2.29 25.91
N PRO A 361 -7.05 2.64 25.41
CA PRO A 361 -6.77 3.96 24.84
C PRO A 361 -7.55 4.22 23.54
N LEU A 362 -7.63 5.49 23.15
CA LEU A 362 -8.26 5.88 21.88
C LEU A 362 -7.50 5.34 20.66
N MET A 363 -8.26 5.08 19.60
CA MET A 363 -7.74 4.70 18.29
C MET A 363 -7.03 5.88 17.59
N PRO A 364 -6.07 5.65 16.68
CA PRO A 364 -5.33 6.73 16.04
C PRO A 364 -6.23 7.61 15.16
N ASN A 365 -6.00 8.93 15.19
CA ASN A 365 -6.86 9.95 14.58
C ASN A 365 -8.32 10.00 15.09
N VAL A 366 -8.67 9.28 16.17
CA VAL A 366 -9.97 9.44 16.84
C VAL A 366 -9.87 10.54 17.88
N ILE A 367 -10.87 11.42 17.91
CA ILE A 367 -10.99 12.55 18.81
C ILE A 367 -12.27 12.36 19.62
N VAL A 368 -12.19 12.49 20.94
CA VAL A 368 -13.33 12.30 21.86
C VAL A 368 -13.49 13.52 22.75
N ARG A 369 -14.75 13.86 23.03
CA ARG A 369 -15.17 14.75 24.12
C ARG A 369 -16.18 14.03 24.98
N VAL A 370 -16.26 14.44 26.23
CA VAL A 370 -17.26 14.00 27.20
C VAL A 370 -18.08 15.24 27.57
N VAL A 371 -19.41 15.17 27.56
CA VAL A 371 -20.29 16.32 27.86
C VAL A 371 -21.44 15.97 28.81
N ASP A 372 -21.90 16.94 29.60
CA ASP A 372 -23.09 16.81 30.46
C ASP A 372 -24.42 16.82 29.66
N GLU A 373 -25.55 17.07 30.32
CA GLU A 373 -26.86 17.13 29.64
C GLU A 373 -27.05 18.46 28.89
N GLU A 374 -26.49 19.53 29.43
CA GLU A 374 -26.46 20.90 28.91
C GLU A 374 -25.51 21.05 27.70
N GLY A 375 -24.47 20.22 27.61
CA GLY A 375 -23.46 20.21 26.55
C GLY A 375 -22.12 20.86 26.93
N ASN A 376 -21.88 21.17 28.20
CA ASN A 376 -20.57 21.63 28.67
C ASN A 376 -19.55 20.48 28.58
N ARG A 377 -18.29 20.80 28.29
CA ARG A 377 -17.23 19.79 28.17
C ARG A 377 -16.71 19.39 29.56
N MET A 378 -16.77 18.10 29.86
CA MET A 378 -16.24 17.52 31.11
C MET A 378 -14.71 17.35 31.04
N GLY A 379 -14.07 17.23 32.20
CA GLY A 379 -12.64 16.98 32.36
C GLY A 379 -12.28 15.51 32.58
N VAL A 380 -11.04 15.28 33.03
CA VAL A 380 -10.48 13.93 33.30
C VAL A 380 -11.24 13.23 34.42
N GLY A 381 -11.61 11.97 34.21
CA GLY A 381 -12.39 11.14 35.16
C GLY A 381 -13.89 11.50 35.26
N GLU A 382 -14.32 12.64 34.76
CA GLU A 382 -15.71 13.09 34.82
C GLU A 382 -16.59 12.38 33.79
N ARG A 383 -17.85 12.08 34.16
CA ARG A 383 -18.78 11.26 33.36
C ARG A 383 -19.70 12.12 32.50
N GLY A 384 -19.99 11.66 31.28
CA GLY A 384 -20.91 12.33 30.37
C GLY A 384 -21.17 11.57 29.06
N GLU A 385 -21.93 12.16 28.16
CA GLU A 385 -22.17 11.64 26.80
C GLU A 385 -20.87 11.72 25.97
N LEU A 386 -20.51 10.61 25.32
CA LEU A 386 -19.35 10.55 24.44
C LEU A 386 -19.67 11.16 23.08
N LEU A 387 -18.97 12.25 22.75
CA LEU A 387 -18.97 12.89 21.43
C LEU A 387 -17.70 12.48 20.70
N THR A 388 -17.84 11.92 19.49
CA THR A 388 -16.72 11.26 18.78
C THR A 388 -16.53 11.79 17.37
N LYS A 389 -15.28 11.96 16.96
CA LYS A 389 -14.90 12.49 15.64
C LYS A 389 -13.65 11.78 15.13
N THR A 390 -13.46 11.75 13.82
CA THR A 390 -12.21 11.27 13.21
C THR A 390 -11.64 12.32 12.25
N ASN A 391 -10.46 12.07 11.69
CA ASN A 391 -9.92 12.81 10.55
C ASN A 391 -10.81 12.75 9.28
N VAL A 392 -11.71 11.77 9.18
CA VAL A 392 -12.74 11.67 8.14
C VAL A 392 -14.09 12.13 8.71
N ALA A 393 -14.79 12.98 7.96
CA ALA A 393 -16.14 13.42 8.33
C ALA A 393 -17.14 12.27 8.23
N PHE A 394 -18.11 12.24 9.16
CA PHE A 394 -19.26 11.33 9.10
C PHE A 394 -20.02 11.52 7.78
N GLY A 395 -20.26 10.43 7.06
CA GLY A 395 -20.92 10.47 5.74
C GLY A 395 -22.42 10.75 5.76
N GLY A 396 -23.04 10.82 6.95
CA GLY A 396 -24.49 10.95 7.10
C GLY A 396 -25.25 9.63 6.95
N TYR A 397 -26.57 9.72 7.06
CA TYR A 397 -27.52 8.66 6.77
C TYR A 397 -28.11 8.85 5.36
N TYR A 398 -28.01 7.83 4.52
CA TYR A 398 -28.47 7.81 3.14
C TYR A 398 -29.96 8.10 3.06
N GLY A 399 -30.32 9.15 2.32
CA GLY A 399 -31.71 9.59 2.15
C GLY A 399 -32.34 10.27 3.38
N ASN A 400 -31.56 10.63 4.42
CA ASN A 400 -32.08 11.29 5.62
C ASN A 400 -31.12 12.39 6.14
N GLU A 401 -31.24 13.58 5.56
CA GLU A 401 -30.39 14.74 5.87
C GLU A 401 -30.68 15.34 7.26
N GLU A 402 -31.94 15.35 7.69
CA GLU A 402 -32.36 15.79 9.03
C GLU A 402 -31.65 14.97 10.11
N ALA A 403 -31.78 13.64 10.08
CA ALA A 403 -31.11 12.78 11.04
C ALA A 403 -29.58 12.81 10.93
N SER A 404 -29.04 13.16 9.76
CA SER A 404 -27.59 13.33 9.58
C SER A 404 -27.09 14.56 10.33
N THR A 405 -27.78 15.69 10.15
CA THR A 405 -27.48 16.96 10.81
C THR A 405 -27.68 16.84 12.32
N SER A 406 -28.78 16.23 12.79
CA SER A 406 -29.06 16.05 14.22
C SER A 406 -28.15 15.03 14.93
N ALA A 407 -27.33 14.26 14.20
CA ALA A 407 -26.40 13.31 14.79
C ALA A 407 -25.02 13.91 15.12
N ILE A 408 -24.70 15.09 14.61
CA ILE A 408 -23.45 15.81 14.88
C ILE A 408 -23.69 17.10 15.66
N ASP A 409 -22.68 17.60 16.36
CA ASP A 409 -22.66 18.97 16.89
C ASP A 409 -22.16 19.99 15.85
N SER A 410 -22.16 21.28 16.22
CA SER A 410 -21.68 22.39 15.39
C SER A 410 -20.18 22.35 15.07
N GLU A 411 -19.40 21.51 15.77
CA GLU A 411 -17.98 21.27 15.50
C GLU A 411 -17.76 19.95 14.73
N GLY A 412 -18.82 19.22 14.37
CA GLY A 412 -18.77 17.97 13.62
C GLY A 412 -18.40 16.73 14.43
N PHE A 413 -18.63 16.71 15.74
CA PHE A 413 -18.56 15.49 16.56
C PHE A 413 -19.89 14.75 16.54
N LEU A 414 -19.84 13.44 16.26
CA LEU A 414 -20.98 12.53 16.34
C LEU A 414 -21.38 12.28 17.81
N ARG A 415 -22.65 12.56 18.14
CA ARG A 415 -23.27 12.22 19.41
C ARG A 415 -23.58 10.72 19.47
N THR A 416 -22.77 9.94 20.18
CA THR A 416 -22.96 8.48 20.28
C THR A 416 -24.27 8.12 20.99
N GLY A 417 -24.66 8.90 22.01
CA GLY A 417 -25.68 8.50 22.98
C GLY A 417 -25.20 7.46 24.00
N ASP A 418 -23.90 7.17 24.07
CA ASP A 418 -23.28 6.29 25.05
C ASP A 418 -22.62 7.15 26.15
N ILE A 419 -22.70 6.74 27.42
CA ILE A 419 -22.16 7.47 28.58
C ILE A 419 -20.83 6.85 29.02
N GLY A 420 -19.82 7.68 29.25
CA GLY A 420 -18.49 7.22 29.66
C GLY A 420 -17.62 8.32 30.27
N TYR A 421 -16.34 7.99 30.50
CA TYR A 421 -15.28 8.92 30.92
C TYR A 421 -13.91 8.43 30.42
N ILE A 422 -12.90 9.30 30.44
CA ILE A 422 -11.51 8.94 30.17
C ILE A 422 -10.65 9.29 31.40
N ASP A 423 -9.82 8.35 31.86
CA ASP A 423 -8.96 8.54 33.04
C ASP A 423 -7.66 9.32 32.77
N GLU A 424 -6.88 9.56 33.83
CA GLU A 424 -5.58 10.24 33.77
C GLU A 424 -4.54 9.47 32.94
N GLN A 425 -4.73 8.16 32.77
CA GLN A 425 -3.90 7.27 31.96
C GLN A 425 -4.34 7.26 30.49
N GLY A 426 -5.42 7.97 30.14
CA GLY A 426 -5.94 8.11 28.79
C GLY A 426 -6.81 6.94 28.33
N LEU A 427 -7.32 6.13 29.25
CA LEU A 427 -8.13 4.94 28.98
C LEU A 427 -9.64 5.28 29.03
N LEU A 428 -10.39 4.79 28.05
CA LEU A 428 -11.84 4.99 27.96
C LEU A 428 -12.61 3.93 28.76
N TYR A 429 -13.60 4.38 29.53
CA TYR A 429 -14.57 3.53 30.24
C TYR A 429 -15.99 3.85 29.77
N LEU A 430 -16.81 2.82 29.59
CA LEU A 430 -18.24 2.93 29.32
C LEU A 430 -19.02 2.64 30.61
N VAL A 431 -20.06 3.43 30.88
CA VAL A 431 -20.80 3.40 32.14
C VAL A 431 -22.29 3.11 31.93
N ASP A 432 -22.93 3.76 30.95
CA ASP A 432 -24.39 3.66 30.73
C ASP A 432 -24.76 4.10 29.29
N ARG A 433 -26.04 4.21 28.96
CA ARG A 433 -26.53 4.66 27.64
C ARG A 433 -27.68 5.67 27.74
N LYS A 434 -27.51 6.82 27.10
CA LYS A 434 -28.48 7.95 27.03
C LYS A 434 -29.71 7.67 26.15
N LYS A 435 -29.73 6.53 25.44
CA LYS A 435 -30.81 6.11 24.53
C LYS A 435 -31.07 4.61 24.71
N ASP A 436 -32.33 4.23 24.92
CA ASP A 436 -32.74 2.87 25.27
C ASP A 436 -32.66 1.84 24.12
N ILE A 437 -31.51 1.68 23.47
CA ILE A 437 -31.28 0.68 22.40
C ILE A 437 -30.36 -0.41 22.92
N PHE A 438 -30.86 -1.64 22.83
CA PHE A 438 -30.32 -2.83 23.47
C PHE A 438 -30.25 -3.98 22.45
N LYS A 439 -29.81 -5.19 22.83
CA LYS A 439 -29.34 -6.21 21.86
C LYS A 439 -29.84 -7.64 22.09
N TYR A 440 -30.50 -8.18 21.07
CA TYR A 440 -30.81 -9.61 20.95
C TYR A 440 -29.83 -10.31 19.99
N ARG A 441 -29.04 -11.25 20.51
CA ARG A 441 -28.02 -12.05 19.79
C ARG A 441 -27.10 -11.19 18.91
N GLY A 442 -26.60 -10.09 19.47
CA GLY A 442 -25.73 -9.12 18.80
C GLY A 442 -26.45 -8.11 17.88
N TYR A 443 -27.63 -8.45 17.37
CA TYR A 443 -28.48 -7.51 16.63
C TYR A 443 -29.05 -6.45 17.57
N HIS A 444 -29.05 -5.20 17.12
CA HIS A 444 -29.65 -4.11 17.87
C HIS A 444 -31.18 -4.08 17.71
N VAL A 445 -31.86 -3.68 18.78
CA VAL A 445 -33.31 -3.58 18.86
C VAL A 445 -33.69 -2.22 19.43
N SER A 446 -34.62 -1.55 18.76
CA SER A 446 -35.09 -0.22 19.12
C SER A 446 -36.50 -0.33 19.69
N PRO A 447 -36.74 -0.03 20.98
CA PRO A 447 -38.05 -0.25 21.61
C PRO A 447 -39.17 0.50 20.88
N THR A 448 -38.91 1.74 20.44
CA THR A 448 -39.90 2.60 19.79
C THR A 448 -40.33 2.14 18.40
N ASP A 449 -39.48 1.38 17.72
CA ASP A 449 -39.83 0.63 16.50
C ASP A 449 -40.97 -0.37 16.81
N LEU A 450 -40.98 -0.96 18.01
CA LEU A 450 -41.95 -1.97 18.46
C LEU A 450 -43.21 -1.32 19.07
N GLU A 451 -43.01 -0.30 19.93
CA GLU A 451 -44.07 0.51 20.55
C GLU A 451 -45.00 1.09 19.48
N ALA A 452 -44.45 1.64 18.40
CA ALA A 452 -45.20 2.27 17.30
C ALA A 452 -46.10 1.31 16.50
N ILE A 453 -45.97 -0.01 16.69
CA ILE A 453 -46.80 -1.05 16.05
C ILE A 453 -47.81 -1.58 17.04
N ILE A 454 -47.39 -1.81 18.28
CA ILE A 454 -48.26 -2.26 19.37
C ILE A 454 -49.33 -1.18 19.63
N MET A 455 -48.99 0.11 19.59
CA MET A 455 -49.96 1.22 19.66
C MET A 455 -51.03 1.22 18.54
N ARG A 456 -50.82 0.49 17.44
CA ARG A 456 -51.81 0.35 16.36
C ARG A 456 -52.77 -0.82 16.57
N ILE A 457 -52.53 -1.66 17.59
CA ILE A 457 -53.39 -2.81 17.91
C ILE A 457 -54.60 -2.30 18.69
N GLU A 458 -55.80 -2.64 18.20
CA GLU A 458 -57.04 -2.25 18.85
C GLU A 458 -57.11 -2.80 20.28
N GLY A 459 -57.35 -1.92 21.25
CA GLY A 459 -57.31 -2.24 22.67
C GLY A 459 -56.08 -1.77 23.44
N VAL A 460 -55.00 -1.36 22.76
CA VAL A 460 -53.84 -0.71 23.42
C VAL A 460 -54.16 0.74 23.75
N GLN A 461 -53.86 1.15 25.00
CA GLN A 461 -53.95 2.52 25.48
C GLN A 461 -52.57 3.19 25.56
N ASP A 462 -51.59 2.46 26.08
CA ASP A 462 -50.22 2.92 26.29
C ASP A 462 -49.29 1.70 26.21
N VAL A 463 -48.04 1.88 25.76
CA VAL A 463 -47.06 0.79 25.67
C VAL A 463 -45.65 1.30 25.94
N CYS A 464 -44.87 0.50 26.66
CA CYS A 464 -43.43 0.68 26.78
C CYS A 464 -42.72 -0.61 26.43
N VAL A 465 -41.58 -0.50 25.77
CA VAL A 465 -40.74 -1.62 25.39
C VAL A 465 -39.34 -1.50 26.01
N VAL A 466 -38.81 -2.62 26.50
CA VAL A 466 -37.56 -2.75 27.29
C VAL A 466 -36.72 -3.94 26.86
N GLY A 467 -35.46 -3.98 27.28
CA GLY A 467 -34.60 -5.16 27.18
C GLY A 467 -34.54 -5.89 28.52
N VAL A 468 -34.95 -7.15 28.53
CA VAL A 468 -34.83 -8.06 29.67
C VAL A 468 -33.64 -8.98 29.43
N PRO A 469 -32.67 -9.09 30.36
CA PRO A 469 -31.61 -10.09 30.24
C PRO A 469 -32.19 -11.50 30.08
N ASP A 470 -31.63 -12.31 29.19
CA ASP A 470 -31.90 -13.74 29.20
C ASP A 470 -31.37 -14.42 30.49
N ALA A 471 -31.71 -15.69 30.68
CA ALA A 471 -31.43 -16.42 31.92
C ALA A 471 -29.92 -16.54 32.28
N GLU A 472 -29.02 -16.18 31.36
CA GLU A 472 -27.57 -16.17 31.53
C GLU A 472 -26.96 -14.76 31.50
N GLY A 473 -27.78 -13.71 31.32
CA GLY A 473 -27.32 -12.32 31.16
C GLY A 473 -26.49 -12.08 29.89
N ALA A 474 -26.59 -12.98 28.90
CA ALA A 474 -25.78 -13.01 27.70
C ALA A 474 -26.36 -12.14 26.57
N THR A 475 -27.67 -11.93 26.54
CA THR A 475 -28.33 -11.01 25.60
C THR A 475 -29.64 -10.46 26.15
N ASP A 476 -30.06 -9.31 25.64
CA ASP A 476 -31.39 -8.75 25.93
C ASP A 476 -32.47 -9.47 25.09
N LEU A 477 -33.40 -10.12 25.77
CA LEU A 477 -34.71 -10.50 25.29
C LEU A 477 -35.61 -9.25 25.28
N PRO A 478 -36.13 -8.78 24.13
CA PRO A 478 -36.84 -7.49 24.07
C PRO A 478 -38.34 -7.57 24.26
N SER A 479 -38.92 -6.55 24.88
CA SER A 479 -40.05 -6.75 25.78
C SER A 479 -41.10 -5.67 25.77
N ALA A 480 -42.37 -5.96 25.53
CA ALA A 480 -43.49 -5.01 25.64
C ALA A 480 -44.27 -5.08 26.98
N VAL A 481 -44.78 -3.93 27.40
CA VAL A 481 -45.71 -3.73 28.51
C VAL A 481 -46.83 -2.83 28.06
N ILE A 482 -48.07 -3.26 28.28
CA ILE A 482 -49.26 -2.66 27.69
C ILE A 482 -50.25 -2.27 28.78
N VAL A 483 -50.68 -1.01 28.77
CA VAL A 483 -51.93 -0.60 29.41
C VAL A 483 -53.05 -0.85 28.41
N ARG A 484 -54.09 -1.59 28.81
CA ARG A 484 -55.28 -1.81 27.97
C ARG A 484 -56.25 -0.64 28.08
N ARG A 485 -56.95 -0.32 27.00
CA ARG A 485 -58.13 0.55 27.05
C ARG A 485 -59.22 -0.11 27.94
N PRO A 486 -60.01 0.68 28.71
CA PRO A 486 -61.11 0.16 29.51
C PRO A 486 -62.04 -0.76 28.70
N GLY A 487 -62.34 -1.94 29.25
CA GLY A 487 -63.18 -2.96 28.60
C GLY A 487 -62.50 -3.81 27.52
N SER A 488 -61.23 -3.56 27.16
CA SER A 488 -60.55 -4.35 26.13
C SER A 488 -60.20 -5.77 26.56
N LYS A 489 -60.50 -6.73 25.67
CA LYS A 489 -60.16 -8.16 25.81
C LYS A 489 -58.82 -8.56 25.17
N LEU A 490 -58.04 -7.60 24.64
CA LEU A 490 -56.76 -7.83 23.96
C LEU A 490 -55.82 -8.76 24.75
N ASP A 491 -55.46 -9.91 24.19
CA ASP A 491 -54.58 -10.88 24.84
C ASP A 491 -53.13 -10.85 24.32
N ALA A 492 -52.22 -11.53 25.03
CA ALA A 492 -50.80 -11.53 24.71
C ALA A 492 -50.48 -12.26 23.39
N SER A 493 -51.26 -13.28 23.01
CA SER A 493 -51.06 -14.01 21.75
C SER A 493 -51.54 -13.22 20.53
N GLN A 494 -52.54 -12.36 20.68
CA GLN A 494 -52.97 -11.42 19.63
C GLN A 494 -51.89 -10.35 19.37
N VAL A 495 -51.25 -9.83 20.42
CA VAL A 495 -50.04 -9.01 20.27
C VAL A 495 -48.92 -9.86 19.63
N CYS A 496 -48.72 -11.11 20.10
CA CYS A 496 -47.80 -12.10 19.51
C CYS A 496 -47.90 -12.28 18.02
N SER A 497 -49.07 -12.62 17.52
CA SER A 497 -49.29 -12.82 16.09
C SER A 497 -49.22 -11.52 15.30
N THR A 498 -49.91 -10.45 15.74
CA THR A 498 -49.97 -9.17 15.01
C THR A 498 -48.59 -8.54 14.86
N VAL A 499 -47.78 -8.62 15.92
CA VAL A 499 -46.40 -8.18 15.89
C VAL A 499 -45.56 -9.21 15.12
N ALA A 500 -45.47 -10.49 15.51
CA ALA A 500 -44.62 -11.51 14.86
C ALA A 500 -44.86 -11.76 13.34
N GLY A 501 -45.98 -11.27 12.78
CA GLY A 501 -46.31 -11.33 11.36
C GLY A 501 -45.68 -10.23 10.48
N GLN A 502 -45.56 -8.99 10.94
CA GLN A 502 -45.04 -7.87 10.11
C GLN A 502 -43.48 -7.89 10.00
N VAL A 503 -42.80 -8.88 10.60
CA VAL A 503 -41.55 -8.58 11.32
C VAL A 503 -40.42 -9.62 11.25
N SER A 504 -39.19 -9.21 11.60
CA SER A 504 -37.95 -9.99 11.49
C SER A 504 -37.68 -10.84 12.72
N ASP A 505 -37.12 -12.03 12.53
CA ASP A 505 -36.92 -13.00 13.61
C ASP A 505 -35.93 -12.54 14.70
N PHE A 506 -34.80 -11.93 14.33
CA PHE A 506 -33.89 -11.31 15.31
C PHE A 506 -34.53 -10.17 16.08
N LYS A 507 -35.69 -9.69 15.62
CA LYS A 507 -36.53 -8.76 16.34
C LYS A 507 -37.82 -9.40 16.95
N ARG A 508 -38.07 -10.72 16.89
CA ARG A 508 -39.44 -11.32 17.06
C ARG A 508 -39.80 -11.75 18.48
N LEU A 509 -41.11 -11.75 18.82
CA LEU A 509 -41.60 -11.64 20.20
C LEU A 509 -40.97 -12.66 21.20
N ARG A 510 -40.00 -12.17 22.04
CA ARG A 510 -39.20 -12.92 23.05
C ARG A 510 -38.83 -12.28 24.42
N GLY A 511 -39.11 -11.02 24.80
CA GLY A 511 -38.75 -10.41 26.12
C GLY A 511 -39.81 -9.87 27.11
N GLY A 512 -41.07 -9.55 26.72
CA GLY A 512 -42.30 -9.51 27.54
C GLY A 512 -43.58 -9.10 26.77
N VAL A 513 -44.79 -9.58 27.09
CA VAL A 513 -46.06 -8.85 26.84
C VAL A 513 -46.87 -8.97 28.11
N HIS A 514 -46.84 -7.91 28.90
CA HIS A 514 -47.43 -7.88 30.23
C HIS A 514 -48.46 -6.77 30.28
N PHE A 515 -49.62 -7.10 30.82
CA PHE A 515 -50.69 -6.13 31.00
C PHE A 515 -50.63 -5.62 32.43
N ILE A 516 -50.45 -4.31 32.58
CA ILE A 516 -50.44 -3.63 33.89
C ILE A 516 -51.45 -2.50 33.89
N ALA A 517 -51.87 -2.07 35.09
CA ALA A 517 -52.89 -1.02 35.23
C ALA A 517 -52.39 0.35 34.74
N GLU A 518 -51.10 0.66 34.97
CA GLU A 518 -50.47 1.92 34.59
C GLU A 518 -48.97 1.70 34.36
N LEU A 519 -48.40 2.38 33.36
CA LEU A 519 -46.95 2.45 33.16
C LEU A 519 -46.31 3.47 34.12
N PRO A 520 -45.27 3.11 34.89
CA PRO A 520 -44.62 4.05 35.82
C PRO A 520 -44.03 5.23 35.05
N LYS A 521 -44.31 6.46 35.51
CA LYS A 521 -43.94 7.71 34.82
C LYS A 521 -43.19 8.69 35.73
N THR A 522 -42.52 9.66 35.12
CA THR A 522 -42.02 10.87 35.78
C THR A 522 -43.17 11.81 36.13
N ASP A 523 -42.92 12.81 36.98
CA ASP A 523 -43.85 13.91 37.25
C ASP A 523 -44.18 14.74 35.98
N THR A 524 -43.36 14.59 34.93
CA THR A 524 -43.55 15.15 33.58
C THR A 524 -44.23 14.18 32.60
N GLY A 525 -44.78 13.06 33.08
CA GLY A 525 -45.57 12.11 32.30
C GLY A 525 -44.79 11.16 31.38
N LYS A 526 -43.45 11.22 31.36
CA LYS A 526 -42.60 10.33 30.55
C LYS A 526 -42.46 8.96 31.22
N VAL A 527 -42.58 7.87 30.48
CA VAL A 527 -42.47 6.51 31.06
C VAL A 527 -41.04 6.24 31.57
N LEU A 528 -40.94 5.81 32.82
CA LEU A 528 -39.69 5.43 33.49
C LEU A 528 -39.25 4.02 33.06
N ARG A 529 -38.71 3.93 31.83
CA ARG A 529 -38.36 2.67 31.16
C ARG A 529 -37.52 1.72 32.03
N ARG A 530 -36.62 2.21 32.88
CA ARG A 530 -35.87 1.38 33.85
C ARG A 530 -36.76 0.64 34.86
N LYS A 531 -37.75 1.30 35.46
CA LYS A 531 -38.73 0.65 36.35
C LYS A 531 -39.63 -0.34 35.59
N VAL A 532 -39.85 -0.09 34.29
CA VAL A 532 -40.51 -1.06 33.40
C VAL A 532 -39.62 -2.30 33.25
N THR A 533 -38.32 -2.16 32.97
CA THR A 533 -37.38 -3.30 32.89
C THR A 533 -37.41 -4.19 34.13
N GLU A 534 -37.42 -3.59 35.33
CA GLU A 534 -37.48 -4.29 36.63
C GLU A 534 -38.77 -5.12 36.79
N ILE A 535 -39.91 -4.64 36.29
CA ILE A 535 -41.20 -5.37 36.29
C ILE A 535 -41.19 -6.53 35.27
N VAL A 536 -40.45 -6.36 34.18
CA VAL A 536 -40.61 -7.15 32.94
C VAL A 536 -39.63 -8.29 32.83
N ALA A 537 -38.60 -8.33 33.68
CA ALA A 537 -37.61 -9.41 33.80
C ALA A 537 -38.18 -10.80 34.20
N SER A 538 -39.47 -11.04 33.95
CA SER A 538 -40.26 -12.19 34.37
C SER A 538 -40.80 -13.07 33.21
N MET A 539 -41.10 -12.55 32.00
CA MET A 539 -41.83 -13.26 30.91
C MET A 539 -41.60 -12.57 29.50
N ASN A 540 -41.96 -13.12 28.30
CA ASN A 540 -41.19 -12.90 27.01
C ASN A 540 -41.89 -12.60 25.57
N GLN A 541 -41.86 -11.36 24.90
CA GLN A 541 -42.38 -10.74 23.56
C GLN A 541 -41.84 -9.28 22.88
N HIS A 542 -41.70 -8.94 21.50
CA HIS A 542 -40.94 -7.93 20.50
C HIS A 542 -41.35 -7.86 18.84
N PRO A 543 -41.33 -6.96 17.69
CA PRO A 543 -40.92 -5.55 17.08
C PRO A 543 -41.50 -4.72 15.73
N LYS A 544 -40.78 -3.67 15.09
CA LYS A 544 -40.42 -3.15 13.61
C LYS A 544 -41.21 -2.26 12.49
N LEU A 545 -40.73 -1.05 11.93
CA LEU A 545 -40.71 -0.43 10.47
C LEU A 545 -40.57 1.19 10.31
N THR A 546 -40.36 2.08 9.25
CA THR A 546 -40.20 2.33 7.72
C THR A 546 -39.50 3.76 7.40
N SER A 547 -38.98 4.41 6.27
CA SER A 547 -38.82 4.46 4.74
C SER A 547 -37.83 5.66 4.29
N MET A 548 -37.55 6.30 3.08
CA MET A 548 -37.54 6.15 1.55
C MET A 548 -36.99 7.43 0.74
N ALA A 549 -36.14 7.42 -0.36
CA ALA A 549 -35.62 8.66 -1.12
C ALA A 549 -34.94 8.55 -2.59
N SER A 550 -34.67 9.65 -3.39
CA SER A 550 -33.95 9.74 -4.76
C SER A 550 -33.76 11.19 -5.39
N VAL A 551 -32.91 11.70 -6.37
CA VAL A 551 -31.76 11.32 -7.32
C VAL A 551 -32.07 11.45 -8.88
N GLU A 552 -31.34 11.95 -9.95
CA GLU A 552 -30.04 12.67 -10.37
C GLU A 552 -30.19 13.57 -11.71
N LYS A 553 -29.37 13.86 -12.81
CA LYS A 553 -28.06 13.50 -13.54
C LYS A 553 -27.58 14.59 -14.64
N LYS A 554 -26.50 14.42 -15.50
CA LYS A 554 -25.90 15.34 -16.60
C LYS A 554 -25.01 14.56 -17.70
N SER A 555 -23.94 15.06 -18.39
CA SER A 555 -23.11 14.35 -19.48
C SER A 555 -21.52 14.56 -19.56
N ARG A 556 -20.70 13.88 -20.46
CA ARG A 556 -19.27 13.36 -20.23
C ARG A 556 -18.28 12.94 -21.41
N THR A 557 -16.90 12.83 -21.24
CA THR A 557 -15.87 12.24 -22.23
C THR A 557 -14.55 11.43 -21.74
N LYS A 558 -13.28 11.67 -22.23
CA LYS A 558 -12.11 10.71 -22.58
C LYS A 558 -10.71 10.81 -21.79
N MET A 559 -9.61 10.07 -22.18
CA MET A 559 -8.24 9.84 -21.52
C MET A 559 -7.04 9.41 -22.48
N GLU A 560 -5.72 9.46 -22.09
CA GLU A 560 -4.44 9.28 -22.91
C GLU A 560 -3.20 8.55 -22.27
N LEU A 561 -1.97 8.59 -22.88
CA LEU A 561 -0.74 7.83 -22.52
C LEU A 561 0.44 8.67 -21.92
N CYS A 562 0.87 9.74 -22.58
CA CYS A 562 1.74 10.80 -22.04
C CYS A 562 1.24 12.14 -22.59
N THR A 563 1.41 13.23 -21.85
CA THR A 563 0.71 14.49 -22.12
C THR A 563 1.65 15.67 -22.15
N TYR A 564 1.62 16.44 -23.24
CA TYR A 564 2.29 17.72 -23.36
C TYR A 564 1.35 18.85 -22.93
N ASP A 565 1.75 19.65 -21.94
CA ASP A 565 1.08 20.93 -21.68
C ASP A 565 1.75 22.04 -22.50
N ALA A 566 1.03 22.55 -23.49
CA ALA A 566 1.49 23.63 -24.35
C ALA A 566 1.68 24.98 -23.61
N ASN A 567 1.05 25.17 -22.45
CA ASN A 567 1.17 26.42 -21.68
C ASN A 567 2.50 26.48 -20.91
N SER A 568 2.85 25.39 -20.20
CA SER A 568 4.13 25.28 -19.48
C SER A 568 5.26 24.68 -20.32
N ARG A 569 5.02 24.32 -21.59
CA ARG A 569 5.94 23.60 -22.50
C ARG A 569 6.61 22.39 -21.81
N THR A 570 5.79 21.60 -21.12
CA THR A 570 6.26 20.47 -20.30
C THR A 570 5.63 19.16 -20.75
N TRP A 571 6.46 18.14 -20.94
CA TRP A 571 6.04 16.76 -21.20
C TRP A 571 5.88 16.00 -19.89
N TYR A 572 4.73 15.38 -19.67
CA TYR A 572 4.46 14.55 -18.51
C TYR A 572 4.27 13.09 -18.93
N GLY A 573 4.99 12.17 -18.29
CA GLY A 573 4.66 10.75 -18.32
C GLY A 573 3.33 10.46 -17.63
N VAL A 574 2.86 9.21 -17.68
CA VAL A 574 1.61 8.78 -17.02
C VAL A 574 1.60 9.29 -15.57
N GLN A 575 0.61 10.10 -15.21
CA GLN A 575 0.40 10.52 -13.83
C GLN A 575 -0.35 9.41 -13.09
N ASN A 576 0.30 8.78 -12.12
CA ASN A 576 -0.25 7.69 -11.33
C ASN A 576 0.07 7.91 -9.84
N VAL A 577 -0.96 8.06 -9.02
CA VAL A 577 -0.78 8.31 -7.59
C VAL A 577 -0.13 7.08 -6.94
N SER A 578 0.99 7.28 -6.23
CA SER A 578 1.65 6.21 -5.46
C SER A 578 0.66 5.53 -4.52
N ILE A 579 0.55 4.19 -4.54
CA ILE A 579 -0.38 3.48 -3.63
C ILE A 579 0.02 3.58 -2.15
N TYR A 580 1.30 3.82 -1.87
CA TYR A 580 1.80 4.12 -0.54
C TYR A 580 1.94 5.63 -0.36
N ASN A 581 1.54 6.12 0.82
CA ASN A 581 1.55 7.53 1.15
C ASN A 581 3.01 8.04 1.29
N PRO A 582 3.50 8.98 0.46
CA PRO A 582 4.87 9.48 0.57
C PRO A 582 5.17 10.14 1.92
N LYS A 583 4.14 10.60 2.65
CA LYS A 583 4.25 11.20 3.99
C LYS A 583 4.52 10.16 5.09
N THR A 584 4.42 8.86 4.79
CA THR A 584 4.64 7.74 5.71
C THR A 584 6.07 7.19 5.59
N ASN A 585 6.67 6.74 6.70
CA ASN A 585 8.10 6.44 6.71
C ASN A 585 8.42 5.07 6.08
N VAL A 586 9.55 4.97 5.35
CA VAL A 586 9.99 3.76 4.61
C VAL A 586 9.90 2.46 5.43
N GLY A 587 10.38 2.45 6.67
CA GLY A 587 10.36 1.26 7.53
C GLY A 587 8.96 0.66 7.77
N GLU A 588 7.92 1.49 7.79
CA GLU A 588 6.53 1.02 7.88
C GLU A 588 6.11 0.26 6.63
N VAL A 589 6.42 0.82 5.45
CA VAL A 589 6.12 0.26 4.13
C VAL A 589 6.87 -1.06 3.93
N LEU A 590 8.16 -1.11 4.30
CA LEU A 590 8.97 -2.34 4.23
C LEU A 590 8.42 -3.43 5.17
N ASN A 591 8.19 -3.11 6.44
CA ASN A 591 7.63 -4.04 7.43
C ASN A 591 6.28 -4.61 6.95
N HIS A 592 5.41 -3.76 6.39
CA HIS A 592 4.11 -4.15 5.85
C HIS A 592 4.22 -5.09 4.63
N ILE A 593 5.08 -4.77 3.66
CA ILE A 593 5.26 -5.60 2.45
C ILE A 593 5.77 -7.00 2.80
N LEU A 594 6.80 -7.06 3.65
CA LEU A 594 7.41 -8.31 4.10
C LEU A 594 6.43 -9.16 4.91
N LEU A 595 5.72 -8.56 5.87
CA LEU A 595 4.76 -9.26 6.72
C LEU A 595 3.58 -9.86 5.95
N ARG A 596 3.20 -9.25 4.82
CA ARG A 596 2.09 -9.70 3.97
C ARG A 596 2.46 -10.83 3.01
N THR A 597 3.75 -11.12 2.84
CA THR A 597 4.26 -12.11 1.88
C THR A 597 5.30 -13.08 2.48
N PRO A 598 5.16 -13.54 3.74
CA PRO A 598 6.26 -14.09 4.55
C PRO A 598 6.98 -15.27 3.88
N ASP A 599 6.22 -16.17 3.26
CA ASP A 599 6.71 -17.44 2.68
C ASP A 599 7.45 -17.26 1.34
N ARG A 600 7.49 -16.04 0.79
CA ARG A 600 8.02 -15.75 -0.56
C ARG A 600 9.51 -15.41 -0.52
N ILE A 601 10.28 -16.01 -1.42
CA ILE A 601 11.72 -15.71 -1.57
C ILE A 601 11.90 -14.31 -2.17
N ILE A 602 12.39 -13.36 -1.38
CA ILE A 602 12.67 -11.98 -1.82
C ILE A 602 14.10 -11.82 -2.32
N GLN A 603 15.03 -12.67 -1.88
CA GLN A 603 16.42 -12.63 -2.32
C GLN A 603 17.02 -14.04 -2.44
N ILE A 604 17.86 -14.24 -3.46
CA ILE A 604 18.69 -15.44 -3.63
C ILE A 604 20.14 -15.00 -3.77
N ASP A 605 21.02 -15.59 -2.97
CA ASP A 605 22.46 -15.47 -3.10
C ASP A 605 22.95 -16.53 -4.08
N MET A 606 23.40 -16.10 -5.26
CA MET A 606 23.81 -17.01 -6.34
C MET A 606 25.10 -17.77 -6.03
N ASP A 607 25.89 -17.30 -5.07
CA ASP A 607 27.19 -17.92 -4.74
C ASP A 607 27.05 -19.07 -3.73
N THR A 608 25.93 -19.10 -3.01
CA THR A 608 25.62 -20.11 -1.97
C THR A 608 24.33 -20.90 -2.27
N ASP A 609 23.54 -20.49 -3.28
CA ASP A 609 22.15 -20.91 -3.53
C ASP A 609 21.23 -20.69 -2.31
N SER A 610 21.60 -19.78 -1.41
CA SER A 610 20.83 -19.43 -0.22
C SER A 610 19.61 -18.59 -0.60
N ARG A 611 18.45 -18.90 -0.02
CA ARG A 611 17.14 -18.38 -0.43
C ARG A 611 16.44 -17.73 0.74
N LEU A 612 16.47 -16.40 0.77
CA LEU A 612 15.96 -15.60 1.86
C LEU A 612 14.49 -15.25 1.61
N SER A 613 13.59 -15.75 2.47
CA SER A 613 12.17 -15.40 2.46
C SER A 613 11.92 -13.99 2.99
N CYS A 614 10.75 -13.42 2.69
CA CYS A 614 10.29 -12.17 3.29
C CYS A 614 10.25 -12.25 4.83
N ALA A 615 9.89 -13.41 5.40
CA ALA A 615 9.89 -13.63 6.85
C ALA A 615 11.31 -13.52 7.45
N GLU A 616 12.29 -14.17 6.83
CA GLU A 616 13.68 -14.15 7.30
C GLU A 616 14.36 -12.80 7.04
N PHE A 617 14.11 -12.17 5.88
CA PHE A 617 14.55 -10.80 5.60
C PHE A 617 14.01 -9.84 6.65
N ARG A 618 12.71 -9.94 6.98
CA ARG A 618 12.08 -9.14 8.06
C ARG A 618 12.73 -9.43 9.40
N MET A 619 12.98 -10.69 9.74
CA MET A 619 13.61 -11.06 11.01
C MET A 619 15.02 -10.47 11.14
N ARG A 620 15.84 -10.55 10.07
CA ARG A 620 17.18 -9.94 10.02
C ARG A 620 17.09 -8.41 10.15
N MET A 621 16.17 -7.77 9.42
CA MET A 621 15.90 -6.32 9.50
C MET A 621 15.48 -5.88 10.91
N ILE A 622 14.60 -6.64 11.58
CA ILE A 622 14.14 -6.36 12.95
C ILE A 622 15.29 -6.45 13.95
N ARG A 623 16.10 -7.50 13.88
CA ARG A 623 17.23 -7.69 14.81
C ARG A 623 18.30 -6.63 14.63
N PHE A 624 18.68 -6.31 13.39
CA PHE A 624 19.53 -5.16 13.11
C PHE A 624 18.95 -3.88 13.72
N ALA A 625 17.65 -3.57 13.51
CA ALA A 625 17.04 -2.36 14.04
C ALA A 625 17.03 -2.32 15.59
N GLN A 626 16.76 -3.44 16.24
CA GLN A 626 16.76 -3.54 17.71
C GLN A 626 18.18 -3.43 18.28
N HIS A 627 19.13 -4.25 17.83
CA HIS A 627 20.51 -4.20 18.33
C HIS A 627 21.20 -2.86 18.00
N LEU A 628 20.95 -2.26 16.84
CA LEU A 628 21.45 -0.92 16.52
C LEU A 628 20.89 0.15 17.46
N THR A 629 19.62 0.04 17.86
CA THR A 629 19.03 0.91 18.89
C THR A 629 19.69 0.69 20.25
N ASP A 630 19.92 -0.56 20.63
CA ASP A 630 20.53 -0.91 21.92
C ASP A 630 22.00 -0.45 22.01
N VAL A 631 22.80 -0.50 20.92
CA VAL A 631 24.16 0.08 20.85
C VAL A 631 24.19 1.61 20.60
N GLY A 632 23.05 2.29 20.68
CA GLY A 632 22.98 3.75 20.75
C GLY A 632 22.74 4.50 19.43
N LEU A 633 22.39 3.82 18.33
CA LEU A 633 21.96 4.47 17.09
C LEU A 633 20.57 5.10 17.24
N ARG A 634 20.37 6.28 16.66
CA ARG A 634 19.16 7.12 16.75
C ARG A 634 18.80 7.68 15.38
N LYS A 635 17.56 8.16 15.26
CA LYS A 635 17.08 8.92 14.09
C LYS A 635 18.05 10.08 13.78
N GLY A 636 18.49 10.18 12.53
CA GLY A 636 19.41 11.21 12.04
C GLY A 636 20.90 10.85 12.10
N ASP A 637 21.29 9.81 12.86
CA ASP A 637 22.66 9.30 12.83
C ASP A 637 22.96 8.67 11.46
N ILE A 638 24.06 9.06 10.81
CA ILE A 638 24.47 8.49 9.53
C ILE A 638 25.30 7.22 9.76
N VAL A 639 25.14 6.22 8.88
CA VAL A 639 25.90 4.98 8.90
C VAL A 639 26.54 4.74 7.53
N ALA A 640 27.86 4.58 7.48
CA ALA A 640 28.56 4.28 6.23
C ALA A 640 28.58 2.77 5.96
N MET A 641 28.43 2.37 4.70
CA MET A 641 28.39 0.96 4.29
C MET A 641 29.33 0.73 3.10
N ALA A 642 30.55 0.28 3.36
CA ALA A 642 31.57 -0.04 2.37
C ALA A 642 31.51 -1.51 1.94
N ASN A 643 30.30 -1.98 1.58
CA ASN A 643 29.98 -3.41 1.42
C ASN A 643 29.64 -3.81 -0.02
N GLY A 644 30.08 -5.01 -0.39
CA GLY A 644 29.57 -5.73 -1.56
C GLY A 644 28.12 -6.19 -1.39
N ASN A 645 27.65 -7.03 -2.32
CA ASN A 645 26.39 -7.73 -2.16
C ASN A 645 26.60 -8.98 -1.27
N SER A 646 25.92 -9.05 -0.12
CA SER A 646 25.77 -10.27 0.67
C SER A 646 24.31 -10.43 1.11
N GLU A 647 23.96 -11.58 1.71
CA GLU A 647 22.59 -11.82 2.19
C GLU A 647 22.10 -10.71 3.14
N ASN A 648 22.99 -10.20 3.98
CA ASN A 648 22.67 -9.35 5.14
C ASN A 648 22.72 -7.84 4.86
N VAL A 649 23.42 -7.41 3.80
CA VAL A 649 23.60 -5.98 3.47
C VAL A 649 22.27 -5.28 3.15
N ALA A 650 21.33 -5.96 2.48
CA ALA A 650 20.00 -5.39 2.22
C ALA A 650 19.11 -5.35 3.48
N PRO A 651 18.97 -6.41 4.30
CA PRO A 651 18.31 -6.33 5.60
C PRO A 651 18.86 -5.22 6.51
N LEU A 652 20.19 -4.99 6.51
CA LEU A 652 20.82 -3.88 7.25
C LEU A 652 20.40 -2.52 6.71
N ALA A 653 20.50 -2.27 5.39
CA ALA A 653 20.06 -1.00 4.80
C ALA A 653 18.58 -0.71 5.07
N CYS A 654 17.73 -1.74 5.03
CA CYS A 654 16.32 -1.66 5.42
C CYS A 654 16.11 -1.38 6.91
N ALA A 655 16.95 -1.91 7.80
CA ALA A 655 16.91 -1.63 9.23
C ALA A 655 17.29 -0.16 9.53
N LEU A 656 18.33 0.36 8.86
CA LEU A 656 18.77 1.75 8.97
C LEU A 656 17.67 2.72 8.54
N MET A 657 17.05 2.50 7.38
CA MET A 657 15.85 3.24 6.94
C MET A 657 14.63 3.06 7.85
N THR A 658 14.57 1.98 8.65
CA THR A 658 13.49 1.76 9.65
C THR A 658 13.73 2.53 10.95
N LEU A 659 14.99 2.82 11.29
CA LEU A 659 15.37 3.68 12.42
C LEU A 659 15.41 5.18 12.07
N GLY A 660 15.33 5.52 10.77
CA GLY A 660 15.57 6.89 10.30
C GLY A 660 17.05 7.29 10.39
N ALA A 661 17.96 6.31 10.32
CA ALA A 661 19.40 6.49 10.26
C ALA A 661 19.82 6.44 8.77
N PRO A 662 20.22 7.57 8.14
CA PRO A 662 20.50 7.58 6.71
C PRO A 662 21.74 6.77 6.40
N PHE A 663 21.64 5.75 5.53
CA PHE A 663 22.81 4.97 5.13
C PHE A 663 23.55 5.65 3.98
N ASN A 664 24.88 5.70 4.06
CA ASN A 664 25.75 6.22 3.01
C ASN A 664 26.55 5.04 2.43
N PRO A 665 26.08 4.44 1.31
CA PRO A 665 26.76 3.31 0.71
C PRO A 665 27.98 3.79 -0.10
N LEU A 666 29.14 3.19 0.17
CA LEU A 666 30.45 3.56 -0.37
C LEU A 666 31.01 2.39 -1.19
N ALA A 667 31.85 2.68 -2.19
CA ALA A 667 32.39 1.62 -3.03
C ALA A 667 33.39 0.75 -2.23
N PRO A 668 33.24 -0.59 -2.19
CA PRO A 668 34.13 -1.46 -1.41
C PRO A 668 35.61 -1.38 -1.83
N GLY A 669 35.86 -0.99 -3.09
CA GLY A 669 37.19 -0.79 -3.66
C GLY A 669 37.66 0.67 -3.68
N PHE A 670 37.13 1.56 -2.85
CA PHE A 670 37.76 2.86 -2.59
C PHE A 670 39.15 2.68 -1.94
N ASN A 671 40.05 3.63 -2.19
CA ASN A 671 41.29 3.74 -1.43
C ASN A 671 41.05 4.53 -0.12
N VAL A 672 42.11 4.69 0.69
CA VAL A 672 42.04 5.37 2.00
C VAL A 672 41.56 6.83 1.88
N GLU A 673 41.98 7.55 0.84
CA GLU A 673 41.69 8.98 0.70
C GLU A 673 40.27 9.23 0.18
N ASP A 674 39.80 8.46 -0.80
CA ASP A 674 38.40 8.51 -1.27
C ASP A 674 37.42 8.14 -0.14
N MET A 675 37.78 7.13 0.66
CA MET A 675 37.03 6.74 1.86
C MET A 675 37.05 7.87 2.90
N ALA A 676 38.23 8.42 3.22
CA ALA A 676 38.38 9.52 4.19
C ALA A 676 37.66 10.80 3.73
N HIS A 677 37.61 11.10 2.43
CA HIS A 677 36.84 12.22 1.87
C HIS A 677 35.35 12.08 2.17
N MET A 678 34.77 10.91 1.88
CA MET A 678 33.37 10.65 2.17
C MET A 678 33.07 10.63 3.67
N LEU A 679 33.93 10.00 4.49
CA LEU A 679 33.80 10.01 5.96
C LEU A 679 33.84 11.43 6.55
N ARG A 680 34.73 12.31 6.04
CA ARG A 680 34.78 13.73 6.45
C ARG A 680 33.49 14.47 6.13
N LEU A 681 32.91 14.23 4.96
CA LEU A 681 31.64 14.85 4.54
C LEU A 681 30.46 14.36 5.39
N THR A 682 30.29 13.04 5.51
CA THR A 682 29.06 12.43 6.05
C THR A 682 29.08 12.19 7.56
N GLN A 683 30.25 12.18 8.21
CA GLN A 683 30.39 12.06 9.67
C GLN A 683 29.58 10.88 10.27
N PRO A 684 29.75 9.64 9.76
CA PRO A 684 28.96 8.50 10.22
C PRO A 684 29.30 8.11 11.66
N LYS A 685 28.31 7.59 12.38
CA LYS A 685 28.44 7.12 13.77
C LYS A 685 28.83 5.64 13.87
N ILE A 686 28.62 4.87 12.80
CA ILE A 686 28.98 3.45 12.66
C ILE A 686 29.44 3.25 11.20
N VAL A 687 30.43 2.37 10.98
CA VAL A 687 30.80 1.90 9.64
C VAL A 687 30.60 0.39 9.54
N PHE A 688 29.98 -0.06 8.45
CA PHE A 688 29.96 -1.45 8.02
C PHE A 688 30.90 -1.66 6.83
N CYS A 689 31.63 -2.77 6.81
CA CYS A 689 32.56 -3.10 5.73
C CYS A 689 32.72 -4.63 5.56
N ASP A 690 33.49 -5.05 4.56
CA ASP A 690 33.77 -6.46 4.28
C ASP A 690 35.17 -6.82 4.81
N GLU A 691 35.47 -8.09 5.10
CA GLU A 691 36.82 -8.46 5.58
C GLU A 691 37.93 -8.04 4.59
N ALA A 692 37.63 -8.05 3.29
CA ALA A 692 38.55 -7.66 2.23
C ALA A 692 38.98 -6.18 2.25
N ASN A 693 38.23 -5.27 2.89
CA ASN A 693 38.55 -3.83 2.92
C ASN A 693 38.63 -3.21 4.33
N VAL A 694 38.51 -4.02 5.39
CA VAL A 694 38.56 -3.57 6.79
C VAL A 694 39.79 -2.70 7.11
N GLU A 695 40.97 -3.01 6.57
CA GLU A 695 42.19 -2.22 6.83
C GLU A 695 42.23 -0.88 6.09
N VAL A 696 41.52 -0.74 4.96
CA VAL A 696 41.32 0.55 4.29
C VAL A 696 40.39 1.42 5.13
N VAL A 697 39.27 0.86 5.58
CA VAL A 697 38.30 1.54 6.45
C VAL A 697 38.94 1.97 7.77
N ARG A 698 39.69 1.09 8.44
CA ARG A 698 40.44 1.39 9.68
C ARG A 698 41.47 2.50 9.50
N LYS A 699 42.12 2.62 8.33
CA LYS A 699 43.05 3.72 8.04
C LYS A 699 42.29 5.02 7.78
N ALA A 700 41.22 4.96 7.00
CA ALA A 700 40.38 6.12 6.70
C ALA A 700 39.73 6.71 7.96
N VAL A 701 39.13 5.89 8.83
CA VAL A 701 38.56 6.32 10.11
C VAL A 701 39.62 7.02 10.98
N ARG A 702 40.80 6.41 11.16
CA ARG A 702 41.92 7.01 11.93
C ARG A 702 42.52 8.28 11.31
N SER A 703 42.25 8.57 10.05
CA SER A 703 42.67 9.81 9.38
C SER A 703 41.62 10.94 9.43
N VAL A 704 40.47 10.68 10.05
CA VAL A 704 39.31 11.59 10.06
C VAL A 704 38.77 11.86 11.47
N PHE A 705 38.91 10.91 12.40
CA PHE A 705 38.32 10.99 13.74
C PHE A 705 39.35 10.70 14.83
N ASP A 706 39.38 11.55 15.86
CA ASP A 706 40.28 11.43 17.02
C ASP A 706 39.85 10.34 18.03
N GLY A 707 38.86 9.51 17.69
CA GLY A 707 38.29 8.48 18.56
C GLY A 707 37.71 7.29 17.80
N GLU A 708 37.42 6.20 18.52
CA GLU A 708 36.94 4.96 17.90
C GLU A 708 35.48 5.03 17.44
N ILE A 709 35.29 5.01 16.12
CA ILE A 709 33.99 4.66 15.53
C ILE A 709 33.84 3.14 15.50
N PRO A 710 32.68 2.58 15.93
CA PRO A 710 32.37 1.16 15.72
C PRO A 710 32.43 0.75 14.25
N ILE A 711 33.38 -0.13 13.93
CA ILE A 711 33.47 -0.82 12.64
C ILE A 711 32.93 -2.24 12.82
N TYR A 712 31.86 -2.58 12.09
CA TYR A 712 31.31 -3.93 12.01
C TYR A 712 31.68 -4.56 10.66
N VAL A 713 32.14 -5.81 10.69
CA VAL A 713 32.63 -6.52 9.50
C VAL A 713 31.71 -7.70 9.20
N PHE A 714 31.24 -7.81 7.96
CA PHE A 714 30.43 -8.95 7.51
C PHE A 714 31.27 -10.19 7.21
N GLU A 715 30.68 -11.36 7.47
CA GLU A 715 31.18 -12.69 7.06
C GLU A 715 32.62 -13.01 7.53
N SER A 716 33.13 -12.27 8.53
CA SER A 716 34.55 -12.26 8.90
C SER A 716 34.92 -13.35 9.91
N LYS A 717 36.16 -13.87 9.78
CA LYS A 717 36.76 -14.89 10.66
C LYS A 717 37.80 -14.33 11.65
N ARG A 718 37.93 -13.01 11.74
CA ARG A 718 38.95 -12.33 12.56
C ARG A 718 38.44 -12.06 13.98
N ASP A 719 39.23 -12.38 15.00
CA ASP A 719 38.88 -12.07 16.40
C ASP A 719 39.08 -10.58 16.77
N ASP A 720 39.76 -9.78 15.93
CA ASP A 720 40.08 -8.38 16.21
C ASP A 720 39.04 -7.37 15.68
N VAL A 721 37.86 -7.85 15.26
CA VAL A 721 36.78 -7.02 14.70
C VAL A 721 35.45 -7.24 15.44
N ARG A 722 34.47 -6.35 15.25
CA ARG A 722 33.08 -6.60 15.66
C ARG A 722 32.37 -7.29 14.49
N HIS A 723 31.73 -8.43 14.70
CA HIS A 723 31.04 -9.13 13.61
C HIS A 723 29.67 -8.48 13.38
N ALA A 724 29.29 -8.25 12.12
CA ALA A 724 27.96 -7.72 11.81
C ALA A 724 26.86 -8.73 12.19
N GLU A 725 27.19 -10.02 12.19
CA GLU A 725 26.35 -11.15 12.57
C GLU A 725 25.99 -11.16 14.07
N ASP A 726 26.73 -10.48 14.94
CA ASP A 726 26.34 -10.29 16.34
C ASP A 726 24.99 -9.56 16.46
N LEU A 727 24.72 -8.62 15.55
CA LEU A 727 23.48 -7.85 15.47
C LEU A 727 22.31 -8.66 14.86
N LEU A 728 22.52 -9.95 14.56
CA LEU A 728 21.49 -10.90 14.08
C LEU A 728 21.10 -11.96 15.13
N LYS A 729 21.67 -11.88 16.32
CA LYS A 729 21.30 -12.72 17.47
C LYS A 729 19.84 -12.44 17.90
N PRO A 730 19.04 -13.45 18.31
CA PRO A 730 17.68 -13.24 18.77
C PRO A 730 17.59 -12.24 19.93
N THR A 731 16.55 -11.41 19.94
CA THR A 731 16.34 -10.40 20.99
C THR A 731 15.28 -10.80 22.00
N GLY A 732 14.42 -11.77 21.67
CA GLY A 732 13.21 -12.10 22.44
C GLY A 732 12.11 -11.03 22.33
N ARG A 733 12.27 -10.06 21.41
CA ARG A 733 11.40 -8.89 21.23
C ARG A 733 10.90 -8.74 19.79
N GLU A 734 11.20 -9.69 18.91
CA GLU A 734 10.96 -9.53 17.47
C GLU A 734 9.48 -9.56 17.09
N GLU A 735 8.66 -10.40 17.74
CA GLU A 735 7.20 -10.49 17.47
C GLU A 735 6.44 -9.23 17.92
N GLN A 736 7.03 -8.41 18.78
CA GLN A 736 6.49 -7.13 19.25
C GLN A 736 7.02 -5.94 18.44
N PHE A 737 7.86 -6.17 17.43
CA PHE A 737 8.45 -5.09 16.64
C PHE A 737 7.43 -4.44 15.71
N ILE A 738 7.20 -3.15 15.94
CA ILE A 738 6.43 -2.25 15.09
C ILE A 738 7.28 -0.98 14.89
N PRO A 739 7.57 -0.56 13.64
CA PRO A 739 8.36 0.63 13.36
C PRO A 739 7.86 1.88 14.08
N ALA A 740 8.78 2.71 14.56
CA ALA A 740 8.45 4.03 15.09
C ALA A 740 8.03 4.98 13.97
N HIS A 741 7.10 5.90 14.25
CA HIS A 741 6.87 7.04 13.38
C HIS A 741 7.98 8.08 13.60
N LEU A 742 8.66 8.48 12.53
CA LEU A 742 9.88 9.28 12.59
C LEU A 742 9.63 10.78 12.36
N GLY A 743 8.41 11.18 11.95
CA GLY A 743 8.06 12.54 11.53
C GLY A 743 7.88 12.65 10.02
N ASP A 744 8.02 13.86 9.47
CA ASP A 744 7.72 14.11 8.06
C ASP A 744 8.72 13.46 7.10
N SER A 745 8.21 12.64 6.19
CA SER A 745 9.03 11.85 5.27
C SER A 745 9.63 12.67 4.13
N HIS A 746 9.15 13.89 3.86
CA HIS A 746 9.75 14.78 2.86
C HIS A 746 11.04 15.46 3.38
N GLU A 747 11.21 15.61 4.69
CA GLU A 747 12.42 16.18 5.32
C GLU A 747 13.46 15.12 5.72
N LEU A 748 13.03 13.87 5.93
CA LEU A 748 13.89 12.80 6.42
C LEU A 748 14.69 12.12 5.31
N LEU A 749 16.01 12.12 5.44
CA LEU A 749 16.92 11.35 4.60
C LEU A 749 16.78 9.85 4.89
N SER A 750 16.60 9.06 3.84
CA SER A 750 16.66 7.59 3.88
C SER A 750 18.08 7.07 3.60
N MET A 751 18.81 7.78 2.73
CA MET A 751 20.16 7.44 2.29
C MET A 751 20.87 8.66 1.68
N ILE A 752 22.19 8.57 1.59
CA ILE A 752 23.06 9.56 0.93
C ILE A 752 23.92 8.82 -0.11
N VAL A 753 23.53 8.88 -1.38
CA VAL A 753 24.15 8.09 -2.48
C VAL A 753 25.28 8.88 -3.14
N CYS A 754 26.41 8.24 -3.47
CA CYS A 754 27.50 8.91 -4.18
C CYS A 754 27.18 9.11 -5.67
N SER A 755 27.26 10.35 -6.16
CA SER A 755 27.15 10.63 -7.59
C SER A 755 28.39 10.13 -8.36
N SER A 756 28.20 9.80 -9.64
CA SER A 756 29.18 9.04 -10.46
C SER A 756 30.52 9.73 -10.82
N GLY A 757 30.89 10.84 -10.18
CA GLY A 757 32.26 11.41 -10.21
C GLY A 757 32.79 11.92 -11.56
N THR A 758 31.99 11.92 -12.63
CA THR A 758 32.49 12.15 -14.01
C THR A 758 33.15 13.52 -14.29
N THR A 759 33.08 14.48 -13.36
CA THR A 759 33.69 15.82 -13.50
C THR A 759 34.46 16.31 -12.26
N GLY A 760 34.55 15.51 -11.19
CA GLY A 760 35.10 15.95 -9.91
C GLY A 760 34.86 14.92 -8.79
N PRO A 761 35.17 15.25 -7.53
CA PRO A 761 34.90 14.35 -6.40
C PRO A 761 33.40 13.99 -6.31
N PRO A 762 33.08 12.78 -5.80
CA PRO A 762 31.69 12.32 -5.70
C PRO A 762 30.88 13.22 -4.76
N LYS A 763 29.69 13.65 -5.20
CA LYS A 763 28.76 14.42 -4.34
C LYS A 763 27.84 13.44 -3.61
N GLY A 764 27.55 13.71 -2.34
CA GLY A 764 26.49 12.99 -1.60
C GLY A 764 25.12 13.49 -2.04
N VAL A 765 24.34 12.66 -2.74
CA VAL A 765 22.97 12.94 -3.18
C VAL A 765 22.01 12.58 -2.05
N CYS A 766 21.25 13.56 -1.55
CA CYS A 766 20.23 13.32 -0.53
C CYS A 766 18.99 12.67 -1.14
N VAL A 767 18.57 11.51 -0.60
CA VAL A 767 17.34 10.82 -1.00
C VAL A 767 16.41 10.67 0.20
N THR A 768 15.17 11.18 0.09
CA THR A 768 14.23 11.24 1.22
C THR A 768 13.45 9.94 1.43
N HIS A 769 12.81 9.82 2.61
CA HIS A 769 11.82 8.78 2.87
C HIS A 769 10.66 8.88 1.87
N ALA A 770 10.20 10.09 1.54
CA ALA A 770 9.10 10.31 0.59
C ALA A 770 9.47 9.86 -0.83
N GLN A 771 10.62 10.27 -1.37
CA GLN A 771 11.14 9.78 -2.67
C GLN A 771 11.22 8.25 -2.71
N THR A 772 11.69 7.64 -1.63
CA THR A 772 11.82 6.18 -1.50
C THR A 772 10.45 5.48 -1.48
N VAL A 773 9.48 5.99 -0.72
CA VAL A 773 8.12 5.43 -0.66
C VAL A 773 7.35 5.64 -1.97
N ALA A 774 7.46 6.82 -2.60
CA ALA A 774 6.88 7.07 -3.92
C ALA A 774 7.46 6.12 -4.98
N THR A 775 8.76 5.81 -4.91
CA THR A 775 9.40 4.81 -5.78
C THR A 775 8.81 3.41 -5.57
N ILE A 776 8.61 2.96 -4.33
CA ILE A 776 8.01 1.65 -4.01
C ILE A 776 6.51 1.57 -4.41
N GLY A 777 5.79 2.70 -4.31
CA GLY A 777 4.35 2.78 -4.53
C GLY A 777 3.90 3.12 -5.96
N SER A 778 4.78 3.65 -6.81
CA SER A 778 4.44 4.06 -8.20
C SER A 778 4.95 3.13 -9.30
N TYR A 779 5.84 2.19 -8.98
CA TYR A 779 6.54 1.36 -9.97
C TYR A 779 5.60 0.37 -10.69
N PRO A 780 5.43 0.42 -12.02
CA PRO A 780 4.38 -0.31 -12.75
C PRO A 780 4.71 -1.79 -13.04
N MET A 781 4.81 -2.60 -11.99
CA MET A 781 5.08 -4.05 -12.09
C MET A 781 3.79 -4.86 -11.92
N ALA A 782 3.11 -5.15 -13.03
CA ALA A 782 1.85 -5.90 -13.03
C ALA A 782 1.97 -7.36 -12.52
N LYS A 783 3.18 -7.88 -12.35
CA LYS A 783 3.49 -9.23 -11.84
C LYS A 783 4.82 -9.27 -11.07
N PRO A 784 5.00 -10.26 -10.19
CA PRO A 784 6.31 -10.75 -9.73
C PRO A 784 7.33 -10.95 -10.87
N MET A 785 8.61 -10.71 -10.60
CA MET A 785 9.73 -11.09 -11.47
C MET A 785 10.91 -11.63 -10.66
N THR A 786 11.77 -12.43 -11.29
CA THR A 786 13.14 -12.66 -10.84
C THR A 786 14.06 -11.62 -11.48
N VAL A 787 14.83 -10.89 -10.67
CA VAL A 787 15.66 -9.73 -11.07
C VAL A 787 17.14 -10.05 -10.82
N PHE A 788 17.97 -10.04 -11.86
CA PHE A 788 19.42 -10.17 -11.70
C PHE A 788 20.05 -8.82 -11.28
N ASN A 789 20.61 -8.76 -10.08
CA ASN A 789 21.27 -7.57 -9.53
C ASN A 789 22.68 -7.89 -9.01
N PHE A 790 23.66 -7.86 -9.91
CA PHE A 790 25.08 -7.87 -9.55
C PHE A 790 25.57 -6.54 -8.93
N SER A 791 24.82 -5.44 -9.09
CA SER A 791 25.21 -4.11 -8.57
C SER A 791 25.11 -4.04 -7.04
N PRO A 792 26.19 -3.69 -6.31
CA PRO A 792 26.12 -3.39 -4.88
C PRO A 792 25.41 -2.06 -4.60
N LEU A 793 25.02 -1.81 -3.34
CA LEU A 793 24.17 -0.68 -2.97
C LEU A 793 24.82 0.71 -3.11
N TYR A 794 26.13 0.82 -3.37
CA TYR A 794 26.76 2.12 -3.66
C TYR A 794 26.46 2.64 -5.07
N TRP A 795 26.02 1.77 -5.99
CA TRP A 795 25.42 2.20 -7.24
C TRP A 795 23.92 2.42 -7.07
N GLY A 796 23.41 3.50 -7.65
CA GLY A 796 21.97 3.74 -7.75
C GLY A 796 21.22 2.56 -8.39
N THR A 797 21.83 1.79 -9.30
CA THR A 797 21.26 0.55 -9.83
C THR A 797 20.99 -0.48 -8.74
N GLY A 798 21.94 -0.73 -7.84
CA GLY A 798 21.75 -1.65 -6.70
C GLY A 798 20.65 -1.20 -5.75
N VAL A 799 20.53 0.13 -5.53
CA VAL A 799 19.44 0.74 -4.77
C VAL A 799 18.08 0.57 -5.47
N TYR A 800 17.94 0.97 -6.74
CA TYR A 800 16.67 0.87 -7.45
C TYR A 800 16.24 -0.58 -7.69
N MET A 801 17.18 -1.52 -7.87
CA MET A 801 16.87 -2.95 -7.89
C MET A 801 16.45 -3.48 -6.51
N LEU A 802 17.00 -2.98 -5.40
CA LEU A 802 16.46 -3.24 -4.06
C LEU A 802 15.03 -2.68 -3.92
N LEU A 803 14.78 -1.41 -4.24
CA LEU A 803 13.45 -0.80 -4.11
C LEU A 803 12.39 -1.49 -4.98
N SER A 804 12.73 -1.86 -6.23
CA SER A 804 11.81 -2.58 -7.13
C SER A 804 11.39 -3.96 -6.61
N THR A 805 12.20 -4.60 -5.75
CA THR A 805 11.83 -5.87 -5.11
C THR A 805 10.71 -5.69 -4.11
N PHE A 806 10.67 -4.58 -3.36
CA PHE A 806 9.50 -4.26 -2.53
C PHE A 806 8.28 -3.86 -3.36
N SER A 807 8.48 -3.23 -4.52
CA SER A 807 7.38 -2.92 -5.45
C SER A 807 6.67 -4.18 -5.95
N GLY A 808 7.37 -5.09 -6.65
CA GLY A 808 6.76 -6.31 -7.20
C GLY A 808 6.65 -7.50 -6.22
N ALA A 809 7.13 -7.33 -4.98
CA ALA A 809 7.61 -8.42 -4.10
C ALA A 809 8.66 -9.34 -4.79
N SER A 810 9.33 -8.82 -5.82
CA SER A 810 10.18 -9.57 -6.76
C SER A 810 11.40 -10.20 -6.10
N THR A 811 11.87 -11.32 -6.66
CA THR A 811 13.03 -12.05 -6.14
C THR A 811 14.32 -11.45 -6.69
N ARG A 812 15.19 -10.91 -5.83
CA ARG A 812 16.50 -10.36 -6.19
C ARG A 812 17.57 -11.45 -6.21
N LEU A 813 18.14 -11.74 -7.36
CA LEU A 813 19.38 -12.52 -7.44
C LEU A 813 20.56 -11.59 -7.15
N ILE A 814 21.44 -11.97 -6.25
CA ILE A 814 22.67 -11.23 -5.91
C ILE A 814 23.90 -12.15 -5.99
N THR A 815 25.08 -11.54 -6.11
CA THR A 815 26.38 -12.22 -6.09
C THR A 815 27.46 -11.25 -5.62
N ARG A 816 28.48 -11.80 -4.94
CA ARG A 816 29.76 -11.14 -4.60
C ARG A 816 30.73 -11.14 -5.80
N ARG A 817 30.53 -12.02 -6.78
CA ARG A 817 31.36 -12.08 -7.99
C ARG A 817 31.27 -10.77 -8.78
N PRO A 818 32.37 -10.28 -9.35
CA PRO A 818 32.32 -9.29 -10.42
C PRO A 818 31.41 -9.77 -11.56
N PHE A 819 30.84 -8.85 -12.33
CA PHE A 819 30.07 -9.22 -13.52
C PHE A 819 30.93 -10.03 -14.50
N SER A 820 30.36 -11.13 -14.99
CA SER A 820 30.83 -11.86 -16.16
C SER A 820 29.63 -12.37 -16.95
N GLU A 821 29.85 -12.64 -18.24
CA GLU A 821 28.90 -13.26 -19.16
C GLU A 821 28.38 -14.58 -18.57
N GLU A 822 29.29 -15.40 -18.04
CA GLU A 822 28.98 -16.67 -17.36
C GLU A 822 28.09 -16.49 -16.12
N THR A 823 28.35 -15.48 -15.28
CA THR A 823 27.50 -15.20 -14.11
C THR A 823 26.11 -14.73 -14.53
N PHE A 824 26.00 -14.03 -15.67
CA PHE A 824 24.71 -13.66 -16.25
C PHE A 824 23.99 -14.85 -16.89
N PHE A 825 24.69 -15.77 -17.58
CA PHE A 825 24.09 -17.00 -18.10
C PHE A 825 23.57 -17.87 -16.95
N GLU A 826 24.32 -18.02 -15.85
CA GLU A 826 23.85 -18.72 -14.65
C GLU A 826 22.55 -18.10 -14.10
N ALA A 827 22.46 -16.76 -14.04
CA ALA A 827 21.25 -16.05 -13.60
C ALA A 827 20.02 -16.35 -14.49
N VAL A 828 20.23 -16.49 -15.79
CA VAL A 828 19.18 -16.77 -16.78
C VAL A 828 18.81 -18.26 -16.81
N GLU A 829 19.78 -19.17 -16.88
CA GLU A 829 19.54 -20.60 -17.05
C GLU A 829 19.11 -21.27 -15.74
N LYS A 830 19.92 -21.14 -14.67
CA LYS A 830 19.69 -21.80 -13.37
C LYS A 830 18.59 -21.12 -12.57
N TYR A 831 18.65 -19.79 -12.46
CA TYR A 831 17.74 -19.02 -11.61
C TYR A 831 16.55 -18.39 -12.37
N ARG A 832 16.49 -18.56 -13.70
CA ARG A 832 15.37 -18.12 -14.56
C ARG A 832 15.02 -16.64 -14.43
N ALA A 833 16.05 -15.79 -14.40
CA ALA A 833 15.91 -14.33 -14.38
C ALA A 833 14.97 -13.84 -15.50
N ASN A 834 14.07 -12.90 -15.14
CA ASN A 834 13.10 -12.30 -16.05
C ASN A 834 13.43 -10.83 -16.37
N PHE A 835 14.19 -10.17 -15.49
CA PHE A 835 14.70 -8.81 -15.66
C PHE A 835 16.18 -8.75 -15.32
N ALA A 836 16.94 -8.01 -16.14
CA ALA A 836 18.29 -7.56 -15.82
C ALA A 836 18.46 -6.10 -16.27
N PHE A 837 19.25 -5.34 -15.50
CA PHE A 837 19.77 -4.03 -15.90
C PHE A 837 21.29 -4.11 -16.04
N MET A 838 21.84 -3.54 -17.11
CA MET A 838 23.30 -3.48 -17.30
C MET A 838 23.74 -2.31 -18.21
N PRO A 839 25.00 -1.85 -18.09
CA PRO A 839 25.62 -1.01 -19.11
C PRO A 839 25.66 -1.70 -20.49
N PRO A 840 25.59 -0.96 -21.61
CA PRO A 840 25.66 -1.52 -22.95
C PRO A 840 27.00 -2.19 -23.28
N SER A 841 28.08 -1.90 -22.55
CA SER A 841 29.36 -2.64 -22.67
C SER A 841 29.19 -4.13 -22.32
N TYR A 842 28.51 -4.43 -21.21
CA TYR A 842 28.20 -5.81 -20.80
C TYR A 842 27.20 -6.48 -21.76
N GLY A 843 26.22 -5.72 -22.25
CA GLY A 843 25.35 -6.19 -23.34
C GLY A 843 26.12 -6.55 -24.62
N SER A 844 27.17 -5.78 -24.95
CA SER A 844 28.03 -6.02 -26.11
C SER A 844 28.92 -7.26 -25.94
N GLN A 845 29.42 -7.50 -24.72
CA GLN A 845 30.12 -8.74 -24.34
C GLN A 845 29.21 -9.97 -24.50
N ILE A 846 28.03 -9.96 -23.87
CA ILE A 846 27.01 -11.02 -24.02
C ILE A 846 26.68 -11.29 -25.49
N ALA A 847 26.46 -10.24 -26.29
CA ALA A 847 26.11 -10.36 -27.71
C ALA A 847 27.27 -10.83 -28.62
N ARG A 848 28.50 -10.93 -28.09
CA ARG A 848 29.71 -11.40 -28.78
C ARG A 848 30.22 -12.75 -28.24
N HIS A 849 29.72 -13.22 -27.10
CA HIS A 849 30.23 -14.42 -26.42
C HIS A 849 29.83 -15.71 -27.14
N GLU A 850 30.77 -16.64 -27.32
CA GLU A 850 30.60 -17.86 -28.14
C GLU A 850 29.43 -18.76 -27.66
N ARG A 851 29.17 -18.81 -26.35
CA ARG A 851 28.04 -19.56 -25.79
C ARG A 851 26.67 -18.90 -25.97
N ALA A 852 26.57 -17.61 -26.32
CA ALA A 852 25.29 -16.90 -26.32
C ALA A 852 24.21 -17.53 -27.25
N PRO A 853 24.52 -18.11 -28.43
CA PRO A 853 23.55 -18.84 -29.25
C PRO A 853 23.04 -20.16 -28.63
N HIS A 854 23.62 -20.62 -27.52
CA HIS A 854 23.34 -21.91 -26.87
C HIS A 854 22.70 -21.78 -25.48
N VAL A 855 22.46 -20.55 -24.99
CA VAL A 855 21.93 -20.26 -23.65
C VAL A 855 20.39 -20.18 -23.65
N ASP A 856 19.72 -20.76 -22.64
CA ASP A 856 18.24 -20.68 -22.52
C ASP A 856 17.74 -19.29 -22.07
N PHE A 857 17.68 -18.34 -22.99
CA PHE A 857 17.07 -17.03 -22.76
C PHE A 857 15.53 -17.04 -22.60
N SER A 858 14.85 -18.21 -22.59
CA SER A 858 13.38 -18.27 -22.56
C SER A 858 12.74 -17.65 -21.31
N SER A 859 13.48 -17.47 -20.21
CA SER A 859 13.01 -16.81 -18.98
C SER A 859 13.05 -15.28 -19.05
N LEU A 860 13.98 -14.71 -19.84
CA LEU A 860 14.25 -13.28 -19.85
C LEU A 860 13.14 -12.54 -20.61
N ARG A 861 12.56 -11.50 -19.99
CA ARG A 861 11.46 -10.69 -20.56
C ARG A 861 11.93 -9.27 -20.87
N MET A 862 12.76 -8.72 -20.00
CA MET A 862 13.25 -7.35 -20.08
C MET A 862 14.75 -7.33 -19.87
N LEU A 863 15.49 -6.82 -20.87
CA LEU A 863 16.91 -6.51 -20.75
C LEU A 863 17.09 -5.00 -20.87
N SER A 864 17.10 -4.28 -19.75
CA SER A 864 17.24 -2.83 -19.76
C SER A 864 18.73 -2.46 -19.86
N LEU A 865 19.02 -1.61 -20.84
CA LEU A 865 20.34 -1.06 -21.10
C LEU A 865 20.32 0.44 -20.79
N GLY A 866 21.34 0.92 -20.10
CA GLY A 866 21.38 2.34 -19.72
C GLY A 866 22.66 2.78 -19.03
N GLY A 867 22.68 4.05 -18.63
CA GLY A 867 23.81 4.71 -17.98
C GLY A 867 24.84 5.31 -18.95
N SER A 868 24.84 4.89 -20.21
CA SER A 868 25.57 5.51 -21.34
C SER A 868 24.76 5.32 -22.63
N TYR A 869 25.22 5.89 -23.75
CA TYR A 869 24.59 5.70 -25.07
C TYR A 869 24.42 4.21 -25.42
N VAL A 870 23.27 3.84 -25.97
CA VAL A 870 22.90 2.48 -26.37
C VAL A 870 22.58 2.48 -27.87
N SER A 871 23.42 1.83 -28.68
CA SER A 871 23.21 1.79 -30.14
C SER A 871 22.12 0.79 -30.54
N ASP A 872 21.32 1.15 -31.56
CA ASP A 872 20.27 0.26 -32.08
C ASP A 872 20.83 -1.07 -32.60
N GLY A 873 22.00 -1.08 -33.26
CA GLY A 873 22.66 -2.31 -33.71
C GLY A 873 23.14 -3.25 -32.59
N LEU A 874 23.39 -2.73 -31.38
CA LEU A 874 23.60 -3.58 -30.19
C LEU A 874 22.27 -4.20 -29.74
N ARG A 875 21.21 -3.39 -29.68
CA ARG A 875 19.87 -3.84 -29.31
C ARG A 875 19.36 -4.91 -30.26
N ASP A 876 19.58 -4.77 -31.56
CA ASP A 876 19.16 -5.76 -32.57
C ASP A 876 19.88 -7.11 -32.41
N ARG A 877 21.14 -7.12 -31.97
CA ARG A 877 21.86 -8.37 -31.65
C ARG A 877 21.28 -9.05 -30.41
N LEU A 878 20.94 -8.27 -29.38
CA LEU A 878 20.38 -8.78 -28.13
C LEU A 878 18.90 -9.19 -28.26
N ASP A 879 18.09 -8.43 -28.99
CA ASP A 879 16.67 -8.73 -29.26
C ASP A 879 16.52 -10.09 -29.96
N ARG A 880 17.47 -10.46 -30.84
CA ARG A 880 17.53 -11.80 -31.48
C ARG A 880 17.81 -12.95 -30.51
N LEU A 881 18.36 -12.69 -29.32
CA LEU A 881 18.56 -13.69 -28.26
C LEU A 881 17.35 -13.81 -27.33
N LEU A 882 16.32 -12.95 -27.44
CA LEU A 882 15.23 -12.84 -26.45
C LEU A 882 13.89 -13.35 -27.00
N PRO A 883 13.67 -14.68 -27.14
CA PRO A 883 12.50 -15.24 -27.85
C PRO A 883 11.14 -14.90 -27.22
N ASN A 884 11.12 -14.44 -25.97
CA ASN A 884 9.91 -14.05 -25.23
C ASN A 884 9.98 -12.62 -24.68
N GLY A 885 10.95 -11.81 -25.10
CA GLY A 885 11.27 -10.52 -24.46
C GLY A 885 11.89 -9.52 -25.44
N ARG A 886 12.43 -8.42 -24.90
CA ARG A 886 13.25 -7.47 -25.67
C ARG A 886 14.18 -6.65 -24.80
N THR A 887 15.10 -5.94 -25.45
CA THR A 887 15.85 -4.84 -24.86
C THR A 887 14.96 -3.61 -24.63
N TYR A 888 15.32 -2.84 -23.61
CA TYR A 888 14.75 -1.53 -23.31
C TYR A 888 15.89 -0.52 -23.21
N ASN A 889 15.76 0.64 -23.86
CA ASN A 889 16.68 1.75 -23.62
C ASN A 889 16.16 2.56 -22.43
N SER A 890 17.02 2.98 -21.52
CA SER A 890 16.60 3.56 -20.24
C SER A 890 17.61 4.56 -19.68
N VAL A 891 17.10 5.72 -19.26
CA VAL A 891 17.89 6.80 -18.67
C VAL A 891 17.46 7.04 -17.24
N GLY A 892 18.45 7.34 -16.38
CA GLY A 892 18.21 7.81 -15.02
C GLY A 892 19.42 8.58 -14.46
N THR A 893 19.13 9.46 -13.52
CA THR A 893 20.12 10.24 -12.75
C THR A 893 20.24 9.69 -11.33
N SER A 894 21.17 10.20 -10.52
CA SER A 894 21.23 9.82 -9.10
C SER A 894 20.21 10.64 -8.27
N GLU A 895 19.90 11.83 -8.77
CA GLU A 895 19.15 12.92 -8.15
C GLU A 895 17.62 12.71 -8.26
N ILE A 896 17.15 12.15 -9.38
CA ILE A 896 15.73 11.87 -9.67
C ILE A 896 15.44 10.36 -9.77
N GLY A 897 16.46 9.54 -10.05
CA GLY A 897 16.28 8.12 -10.37
C GLY A 897 15.89 7.94 -11.84
N TRP A 898 14.88 7.12 -12.12
CA TRP A 898 14.52 6.73 -13.48
C TRP A 898 13.73 7.83 -14.21
N VAL A 899 14.11 8.15 -15.45
CA VAL A 899 13.65 9.35 -16.18
C VAL A 899 12.83 8.99 -17.42
N SER A 900 13.42 8.21 -18.32
CA SER A 900 12.79 7.78 -19.57
C SER A 900 13.05 6.31 -19.85
N CYS A 901 12.09 5.67 -20.53
CA CYS A 901 12.24 4.29 -20.99
C CYS A 901 11.28 4.04 -22.15
N ASP A 902 11.72 3.26 -23.15
CA ASP A 902 10.91 2.95 -24.34
C ASP A 902 9.86 1.84 -24.09
N LEU A 903 9.13 1.93 -22.97
CA LEU A 903 8.25 0.89 -22.43
C LEU A 903 7.18 0.39 -23.43
N ALA A 904 6.48 1.30 -24.10
CA ALA A 904 5.39 0.96 -25.01
C ALA A 904 5.90 0.45 -26.37
N LYS A 905 6.86 1.15 -26.98
CA LYS A 905 7.40 0.89 -28.32
C LYS A 905 8.82 1.45 -28.38
N ARG A 906 9.72 0.74 -29.08
CA ARG A 906 11.07 1.22 -29.41
C ARG A 906 11.00 2.20 -30.57
N LYS A 907 11.68 3.35 -30.46
CA LYS A 907 11.90 4.31 -31.55
C LYS A 907 13.42 4.48 -31.73
N PRO A 908 13.99 4.29 -32.95
CA PRO A 908 15.44 4.37 -33.15
C PRO A 908 16.04 5.68 -32.67
N GLY A 909 17.26 5.64 -32.14
CA GLY A 909 17.96 6.80 -31.56
C GLY A 909 17.37 7.38 -30.25
N SER A 910 16.14 7.02 -29.88
CA SER A 910 15.47 7.56 -28.69
C SER A 910 15.82 6.82 -27.39
N VAL A 911 15.77 7.54 -26.28
CA VAL A 911 15.82 7.00 -24.90
C VAL A 911 14.42 6.73 -24.31
N GLY A 912 13.38 6.76 -25.15
CA GLY A 912 11.98 6.48 -24.80
C GLY A 912 11.20 7.72 -24.35
N THR A 913 9.96 7.48 -23.90
CA THR A 913 9.08 8.51 -23.34
C THR A 913 9.43 8.75 -21.86
N PRO A 914 9.02 9.90 -21.26
CA PRO A 914 9.05 10.08 -19.82
C PRO A 914 8.34 8.91 -19.11
N VAL A 915 8.90 8.40 -18.00
CA VAL A 915 8.23 7.36 -17.21
C VAL A 915 7.19 7.93 -16.25
N ILE A 916 6.48 7.05 -15.54
CA ILE A 916 5.43 7.41 -14.58
C ILE A 916 5.90 8.49 -13.62
N ASN A 917 5.09 9.54 -13.45
CA ASN A 917 5.34 10.68 -12.56
C ASN A 917 6.61 11.51 -12.86
N ILE A 918 7.25 11.35 -14.02
CA ILE A 918 8.33 12.22 -14.49
C ILE A 918 7.78 13.28 -15.44
N ALA A 919 8.14 14.53 -15.16
CA ALA A 919 8.00 15.67 -16.07
C ALA A 919 9.38 16.01 -16.69
N ILE A 920 9.38 16.27 -17.99
CA ILE A 920 10.56 16.65 -18.78
C ILE A 920 10.27 17.96 -19.50
N LYS A 921 11.26 18.86 -19.49
CA LYS A 921 11.23 20.17 -20.11
C LYS A 921 12.56 20.42 -20.82
N ILE A 922 12.54 21.14 -21.93
CA ILE A 922 13.73 21.55 -22.67
C ILE A 922 13.86 23.07 -22.55
N VAL A 923 15.08 23.60 -22.36
CA VAL A 923 15.34 25.05 -22.31
C VAL A 923 16.56 25.45 -23.12
N ASP A 924 16.57 26.70 -23.61
CA ASP A 924 17.75 27.30 -24.24
C ASP A 924 18.81 27.75 -23.20
N ASP A 925 19.94 28.25 -23.69
CA ASP A 925 21.05 28.74 -22.86
C ASP A 925 20.69 29.97 -21.99
N ALA A 926 19.60 30.67 -22.32
CA ALA A 926 19.04 31.78 -21.53
C ALA A 926 17.96 31.31 -20.54
N GLY A 927 17.59 30.02 -20.55
CA GLY A 927 16.59 29.42 -19.68
C GLY A 927 15.15 29.53 -20.19
N ASN A 928 14.92 30.00 -21.42
CA ASN A 928 13.59 30.05 -22.02
C ASN A 928 13.10 28.64 -22.32
N ASP A 929 11.80 28.40 -22.12
CA ASP A 929 11.18 27.11 -22.39
C ASP A 929 11.07 26.84 -23.89
N LEU A 930 11.65 25.73 -24.36
CA LEU A 930 11.59 25.29 -25.75
C LEU A 930 10.41 24.34 -26.00
N GLY A 931 9.94 24.31 -27.24
CA GLY A 931 8.80 23.54 -27.70
C GLY A 931 9.14 22.13 -28.19
N VAL A 932 8.18 21.53 -28.91
CA VAL A 932 8.31 20.18 -29.48
C VAL A 932 9.34 20.17 -30.61
N GLY A 933 10.28 19.23 -30.57
CA GLY A 933 11.36 19.09 -31.55
C GLY A 933 12.53 20.08 -31.40
N GLU A 934 12.42 21.10 -30.54
CA GLU A 934 13.49 22.08 -30.31
C GLU A 934 14.56 21.53 -29.36
N GLN A 935 15.84 21.80 -29.65
CA GLN A 935 16.99 21.26 -28.93
C GLN A 935 17.49 22.23 -27.84
N GLY A 936 17.74 21.70 -26.63
CA GLY A 936 18.30 22.47 -25.51
C GLY A 936 18.70 21.61 -24.31
N GLN A 937 18.88 22.23 -23.14
CA GLN A 937 19.19 21.52 -21.89
C GLN A 937 17.97 20.74 -21.39
N VAL A 938 18.16 19.47 -20.99
CA VAL A 938 17.07 18.64 -20.47
C VAL A 938 16.88 18.88 -18.97
N LEU A 939 15.72 19.43 -18.61
CA LEU A 939 15.25 19.67 -17.24
C LEU A 939 14.27 18.58 -16.80
N LEU A 940 14.41 18.11 -15.55
CA LEU A 940 13.73 16.93 -15.01
C LEU A 940 13.01 17.23 -13.70
N LYS A 941 11.81 16.70 -13.49
CA LYS A 941 11.09 16.81 -12.21
C LYS A 941 10.25 15.56 -11.94
N GLY A 942 10.47 14.92 -10.79
CA GLY A 942 9.63 13.81 -10.31
C GLY A 942 8.46 14.31 -9.46
N SER A 943 7.54 13.40 -9.08
CA SER A 943 6.48 13.70 -8.12
C SER A 943 6.99 14.09 -6.73
N GLU A 944 8.14 13.54 -6.34
CA GLU A 944 8.88 13.94 -5.14
C GLU A 944 10.16 14.68 -5.59
N PRO A 945 10.41 15.90 -5.09
CA PRO A 945 11.52 16.72 -5.56
C PRO A 945 12.88 16.18 -5.10
N PHE A 946 13.91 16.42 -5.90
CA PHE A 946 15.29 16.33 -5.43
C PHE A 946 15.55 17.48 -4.43
N ILE A 947 16.05 17.15 -3.23
CA ILE A 947 16.27 18.13 -2.15
C ILE A 947 17.72 18.64 -2.06
N GLY A 948 18.60 18.23 -2.99
CA GLY A 948 19.97 18.73 -3.10
C GLY A 948 21.07 17.78 -2.63
N TYR A 949 22.29 18.30 -2.61
CA TYR A 949 23.48 17.55 -2.20
C TYR A 949 23.82 17.81 -0.72
N TYR A 950 24.18 16.75 -0.01
CA TYR A 950 24.47 16.78 1.42
C TYR A 950 25.60 17.76 1.74
N LYS A 951 25.30 18.79 2.55
CA LYS A 951 26.18 19.90 2.93
C LYS A 951 26.81 20.66 1.74
N ASN A 952 26.19 20.66 0.56
CA ASN A 952 26.68 21.39 -0.62
C ASN A 952 25.56 22.19 -1.29
N GLU A 953 25.24 23.34 -0.71
CA GLU A 953 24.21 24.24 -1.22
C GLU A 953 24.55 24.86 -2.58
N GLU A 954 25.83 25.12 -2.85
CA GLU A 954 26.27 25.74 -4.10
C GLU A 954 25.97 24.82 -5.29
N ALA A 955 26.40 23.55 -5.20
CA ALA A 955 26.05 22.53 -6.18
C ALA A 955 24.53 22.31 -6.26
N THR A 956 23.80 22.50 -5.16
CA THR A 956 22.34 22.36 -5.12
C THR A 956 21.65 23.48 -5.91
N ARG A 957 21.98 24.74 -5.63
CA ARG A 957 21.47 25.93 -6.35
C ARG A 957 21.86 25.92 -7.83
N ALA A 958 23.05 25.40 -8.17
CA ALA A 958 23.46 25.23 -9.56
C ALA A 958 22.71 24.11 -10.30
N THR A 959 22.10 23.16 -9.58
CA THR A 959 21.44 21.97 -10.17
C THR A 959 19.91 22.08 -10.18
N ILE A 960 19.29 22.79 -9.22
CA ILE A 960 17.84 22.96 -9.12
C ILE A 960 17.48 24.39 -9.54
N ASP A 961 16.59 24.53 -10.53
CA ASP A 961 16.09 25.84 -10.96
C ASP A 961 15.01 26.41 -10.02
N GLU A 962 14.67 27.69 -10.18
CA GLU A 962 13.67 28.41 -9.37
C GLU A 962 12.27 27.79 -9.43
N ARG A 963 12.00 26.92 -10.42
CA ARG A 963 10.74 26.22 -10.64
C ARG A 963 10.78 24.80 -10.05
N GLY A 964 11.87 24.41 -9.40
CA GLY A 964 12.09 23.09 -8.81
C GLY A 964 12.32 21.97 -9.84
N PHE A 965 12.83 22.30 -11.03
CA PHE A 965 13.36 21.32 -11.98
C PHE A 965 14.86 21.08 -11.74
N THR A 966 15.29 19.83 -11.84
CA THR A 966 16.68 19.40 -11.79
C THR A 966 17.30 19.46 -13.20
N ARG A 967 18.39 20.21 -13.37
CA ARG A 967 19.22 20.19 -14.58
C ARG A 967 19.93 18.84 -14.67
N SER A 968 19.77 18.13 -15.79
CA SER A 968 20.45 16.84 -16.02
C SER A 968 21.95 16.99 -16.34
N GLY A 969 22.33 18.10 -17.01
CA GLY A 969 23.62 18.26 -17.67
C GLY A 969 23.72 17.53 -19.03
N ASP A 970 22.60 16.98 -19.52
CA ASP A 970 22.46 16.35 -20.82
C ASP A 970 21.64 17.28 -21.76
N VAL A 971 21.99 17.32 -23.05
CA VAL A 971 21.35 18.13 -24.11
C VAL A 971 20.50 17.24 -25.01
N GLY A 972 19.31 17.68 -25.38
CA GLY A 972 18.35 16.86 -26.11
C GLY A 972 17.10 17.61 -26.58
N TYR A 973 16.13 16.84 -27.10
CA TYR A 973 14.79 17.32 -27.51
C TYR A 973 13.74 16.22 -27.30
N VAL A 974 12.46 16.60 -27.30
CA VAL A 974 11.32 15.66 -27.27
C VAL A 974 10.46 15.85 -28.52
N ASP A 975 10.13 14.77 -29.22
CA ASP A 975 9.34 14.81 -30.47
C ASP A 975 7.82 14.79 -30.26
N GLU A 976 7.06 14.90 -31.36
CA GLU A 976 5.59 14.95 -31.38
C GLU A 976 4.90 13.69 -30.80
N GLU A 977 5.58 12.53 -30.78
CA GLU A 977 5.09 11.30 -30.15
C GLU A 977 5.49 11.22 -28.66
N GLY A 978 6.18 12.23 -28.11
CA GLY A 978 6.64 12.29 -26.72
C GLY A 978 7.95 11.55 -26.43
N TYR A 979 8.73 11.20 -27.46
CA TYR A 979 10.00 10.48 -27.31
C TYR A 979 11.15 11.46 -27.10
N LEU A 980 11.94 11.23 -26.04
CA LEU A 980 13.15 11.98 -25.72
C LEU A 980 14.34 11.43 -26.53
N TYR A 981 15.18 12.34 -27.01
CA TYR A 981 16.48 12.05 -27.62
C TYR A 981 17.54 12.81 -26.84
N LEU A 982 18.60 12.11 -26.42
CA LEU A 982 19.78 12.72 -25.83
C LEU A 982 20.90 12.74 -26.88
N ILE A 983 21.51 13.89 -27.06
CA ILE A 983 22.53 14.14 -28.08
C ILE A 983 23.91 13.96 -27.45
N ASP A 984 24.20 14.71 -26.39
CA ASP A 984 25.40 14.54 -25.58
C ASP A 984 25.26 15.24 -24.22
N ARG A 985 26.33 15.23 -23.43
CA ARG A 985 26.47 16.07 -22.25
C ARG A 985 26.90 17.48 -22.61
N GLU A 986 26.25 18.47 -22.02
CA GLU A 986 26.53 19.90 -22.18
C GLU A 986 28.03 20.23 -22.08
N LYS A 987 28.69 19.62 -21.09
CA LYS A 987 30.12 19.75 -20.76
C LYS A 987 31.09 18.84 -21.55
N ASP A 988 30.58 17.86 -22.29
CA ASP A 988 31.38 16.96 -23.13
C ASP A 988 31.30 17.39 -24.61
N ILE A 989 30.36 18.28 -24.96
CA ILE A 989 30.32 19.00 -26.24
C ILE A 989 31.48 20.00 -26.29
N PHE A 990 32.37 19.81 -27.26
CA PHE A 990 33.51 20.70 -27.52
C PHE A 990 33.25 21.58 -28.75
N LYS A 991 34.06 22.63 -28.94
CA LYS A 991 33.84 23.62 -30.02
C LYS A 991 34.91 23.54 -31.10
N TYR A 992 34.53 23.18 -32.33
CA TYR A 992 35.40 23.36 -33.50
C TYR A 992 34.95 24.60 -34.29
N ARG A 993 35.77 25.68 -34.27
CA ARG A 993 35.49 26.97 -34.95
C ARG A 993 34.07 27.52 -34.66
N GLY A 994 33.64 27.43 -33.41
CA GLY A 994 32.31 27.85 -32.97
C GLY A 994 31.17 26.84 -33.19
N PHE A 995 31.38 25.78 -33.98
CA PHE A 995 30.41 24.69 -34.10
C PHE A 995 30.48 23.77 -32.87
N HIS A 996 29.33 23.50 -32.26
CA HIS A 996 29.18 22.47 -31.23
C HIS A 996 29.37 21.07 -31.84
N ILE A 997 30.33 20.30 -31.30
CA ILE A 997 30.61 18.92 -31.70
C ILE A 997 30.16 17.98 -30.58
N SER A 998 29.23 17.06 -30.89
CA SER A 998 28.96 15.92 -30.03
C SER A 998 30.02 14.83 -30.26
N PRO A 999 30.85 14.47 -29.27
CA PRO A 999 31.66 13.25 -29.37
C PRO A 999 30.79 11.99 -29.56
N SER A 1000 29.61 11.92 -28.94
CA SER A 1000 28.75 10.72 -28.97
C SER A 1000 28.17 10.43 -30.37
N GLU A 1001 27.93 11.46 -31.19
CA GLU A 1001 27.56 11.29 -32.61
C GLU A 1001 28.68 10.62 -33.42
N LEU A 1002 29.92 11.06 -33.21
CA LEU A 1002 31.11 10.49 -33.87
C LEU A 1002 31.41 9.08 -33.34
N GLU A 1003 31.30 8.86 -32.02
CA GLU A 1003 31.40 7.54 -31.39
C GLU A 1003 30.36 6.56 -31.98
N ALA A 1004 29.13 7.00 -32.23
CA ALA A 1004 28.06 6.18 -32.81
C ALA A 1004 28.31 5.81 -34.29
N ILE A 1005 29.04 6.65 -35.04
CA ILE A 1005 29.46 6.35 -36.42
C ILE A 1005 30.66 5.40 -36.44
N ILE A 1006 31.68 5.69 -35.63
CA ILE A 1006 32.92 4.89 -35.55
C ILE A 1006 32.64 3.50 -34.96
N GLY A 1007 31.75 3.39 -33.97
CA GLY A 1007 31.32 2.12 -33.37
C GLY A 1007 30.54 1.18 -34.30
N GLN A 1008 30.27 1.59 -35.55
CA GLN A 1008 29.72 0.74 -36.62
C GLN A 1008 30.79 0.19 -37.58
N ILE A 1009 32.04 0.65 -37.47
CA ILE A 1009 33.14 0.23 -38.34
C ILE A 1009 33.63 -1.16 -37.92
N GLU A 1010 33.73 -2.06 -38.90
CA GLU A 1010 34.26 -3.41 -38.67
C GLU A 1010 35.72 -3.34 -38.21
N GLY A 1011 36.05 -4.05 -37.14
CA GLY A 1011 37.35 -3.94 -36.46
C GLY A 1011 37.39 -2.99 -35.26
N VAL A 1012 36.35 -2.19 -35.00
CA VAL A 1012 36.23 -1.41 -33.76
C VAL A 1012 35.63 -2.28 -32.64
N LEU A 1013 36.38 -2.42 -31.53
CA LEU A 1013 35.86 -3.01 -30.29
C LEU A 1013 35.09 -1.95 -29.49
N GLU A 1014 35.73 -0.80 -29.30
CA GLU A 1014 35.26 0.37 -28.55
C GLU A 1014 35.86 1.66 -29.11
N VAL A 1015 35.20 2.80 -28.86
CA VAL A 1015 35.68 4.14 -29.21
C VAL A 1015 35.35 5.15 -28.11
N CYS A 1016 36.17 6.18 -27.98
CA CYS A 1016 35.88 7.41 -27.26
C CYS A 1016 36.37 8.59 -28.09
N VAL A 1017 35.54 9.62 -28.28
CA VAL A 1017 35.91 10.85 -28.98
C VAL A 1017 36.14 11.97 -27.97
N VAL A 1018 37.15 12.79 -28.23
CA VAL A 1018 37.55 13.93 -27.40
C VAL A 1018 37.89 15.14 -28.28
N GLY A 1019 37.71 16.34 -27.75
CA GLY A 1019 38.28 17.56 -28.30
C GLY A 1019 39.74 17.69 -27.87
N VAL A 1020 40.67 17.79 -28.82
CA VAL A 1020 42.07 18.15 -28.56
C VAL A 1020 42.24 19.64 -28.87
N PRO A 1021 42.62 20.50 -27.90
CA PRO A 1021 42.80 21.93 -28.16
C PRO A 1021 43.78 22.22 -29.30
N ALA A 1022 43.39 23.08 -30.24
CA ALA A 1022 44.22 23.47 -31.37
C ALA A 1022 45.01 24.78 -31.13
N ASP A 1023 44.71 25.48 -30.04
CA ASP A 1023 45.30 26.76 -29.64
C ASP A 1023 45.42 26.83 -28.11
N GLU A 1024 46.32 27.69 -27.61
CA GLU A 1024 46.62 27.81 -26.17
C GLU A 1024 45.46 28.41 -25.36
N GLU A 1025 44.65 29.27 -25.98
CA GLU A 1025 43.46 29.89 -25.40
C GLU A 1025 42.25 28.93 -25.34
N ARG A 1026 42.35 27.77 -26.01
CA ARG A 1026 41.32 26.74 -26.21
C ARG A 1026 40.05 27.26 -26.90
N THR A 1027 40.20 28.20 -27.84
CA THR A 1027 39.07 28.74 -28.61
C THR A 1027 38.50 27.74 -29.62
N THR A 1028 39.32 26.80 -30.09
CA THR A 1028 38.88 25.67 -30.91
C THR A 1028 39.56 24.35 -30.54
N GLU A 1029 38.78 23.28 -30.62
CA GLU A 1029 39.18 21.91 -30.30
C GLU A 1029 38.94 21.00 -31.52
N LEU A 1030 39.91 20.13 -31.82
CA LEU A 1030 39.88 19.22 -32.96
C LEU A 1030 39.19 17.91 -32.57
N PRO A 1031 38.19 17.42 -33.34
CA PRO A 1031 37.62 16.10 -33.11
C PRO A 1031 38.70 15.01 -33.25
N THR A 1032 38.84 14.17 -32.23
CA THR A 1032 39.90 13.16 -32.13
C THR A 1032 39.33 11.85 -31.58
N ALA A 1033 39.67 10.71 -32.17
CA ALA A 1033 39.14 9.41 -31.75
C ALA A 1033 40.22 8.52 -31.11
N ALA A 1034 39.95 8.00 -29.92
CA ALA A 1034 40.70 6.91 -29.31
C ALA A 1034 39.92 5.60 -29.48
N ILE A 1035 40.54 4.58 -30.08
CA ILE A 1035 39.88 3.33 -30.50
C ILE A 1035 40.58 2.11 -29.91
N VAL A 1036 39.80 1.21 -29.30
CA VAL A 1036 40.24 -0.16 -29.01
C VAL A 1036 39.88 -1.03 -30.22
N ARG A 1037 40.86 -1.74 -30.78
CA ARG A 1037 40.63 -2.66 -31.91
C ARG A 1037 39.99 -3.96 -31.43
N ALA A 1038 39.18 -4.58 -32.29
CA ALA A 1038 38.78 -5.96 -32.13
C ALA A 1038 40.00 -6.88 -32.33
N ALA A 1039 40.04 -8.01 -31.62
CA ALA A 1039 41.13 -8.98 -31.72
C ALA A 1039 41.33 -9.43 -33.18
N GLY A 1040 42.57 -9.36 -33.66
CA GLY A 1040 42.93 -9.68 -35.05
C GLY A 1040 42.65 -8.58 -36.08
N SER A 1041 42.14 -7.39 -35.70
CA SER A 1041 41.80 -6.34 -36.66
C SER A 1041 43.00 -5.54 -37.20
N SER A 1042 43.09 -5.46 -38.52
CA SER A 1042 44.06 -4.64 -39.26
C SER A 1042 43.59 -3.20 -39.56
N LEU A 1043 42.44 -2.76 -39.02
CA LEU A 1043 41.81 -1.46 -39.28
C LEU A 1043 42.79 -0.28 -39.08
N THR A 1044 43.02 0.54 -40.10
CA THR A 1044 43.97 1.68 -40.03
C THR A 1044 43.30 3.00 -39.64
N ALA A 1045 44.10 4.03 -39.32
CA ALA A 1045 43.60 5.35 -38.97
C ALA A 1045 42.92 6.03 -40.16
N GLU A 1046 43.51 5.88 -41.35
CA GLU A 1046 43.05 6.42 -42.62
C GLU A 1046 41.69 5.84 -43.00
N GLN A 1047 41.52 4.52 -42.83
CA GLN A 1047 40.23 3.84 -43.06
C GLN A 1047 39.12 4.37 -42.15
N VAL A 1048 39.42 4.63 -40.87
CA VAL A 1048 38.45 5.24 -39.94
C VAL A 1048 38.11 6.67 -40.38
N MET A 1049 39.12 7.48 -40.72
CA MET A 1049 38.90 8.86 -41.17
C MET A 1049 38.10 8.92 -42.47
N GLU A 1050 38.41 8.10 -43.47
CA GLU A 1050 37.67 8.03 -44.74
C GLU A 1050 36.19 7.65 -44.54
N ILE A 1051 35.92 6.64 -43.71
CA ILE A 1051 34.54 6.19 -43.42
C ILE A 1051 33.76 7.25 -42.62
N VAL A 1052 34.40 8.03 -41.76
CA VAL A 1052 33.76 9.12 -41.02
C VAL A 1052 33.55 10.35 -41.91
N ASP A 1053 34.55 10.76 -42.67
CA ASP A 1053 34.50 11.93 -43.57
C ASP A 1053 33.50 11.76 -44.73
N GLY A 1054 33.16 10.52 -45.10
CA GLY A 1054 32.05 10.19 -46.00
C GLY A 1054 30.66 10.19 -45.36
N LYS A 1055 30.56 10.38 -44.03
CA LYS A 1055 29.32 10.32 -43.24
C LYS A 1055 29.00 11.60 -42.45
N VAL A 1056 29.95 12.53 -42.30
CA VAL A 1056 29.77 13.75 -41.49
C VAL A 1056 30.02 15.05 -42.25
N SER A 1057 29.39 16.13 -41.81
CA SER A 1057 29.69 17.49 -42.28
C SER A 1057 31.14 17.88 -41.95
N ASP A 1058 31.76 18.70 -42.81
CA ASP A 1058 33.19 19.03 -42.73
C ASP A 1058 33.68 19.45 -41.34
N PHE A 1059 32.89 20.22 -40.58
CA PHE A 1059 33.27 20.70 -39.24
C PHE A 1059 33.36 19.59 -38.17
N LYS A 1060 32.86 18.38 -38.42
CA LYS A 1060 32.92 17.22 -37.50
C LYS A 1060 34.03 16.21 -37.83
N ARG A 1061 34.78 16.41 -38.92
CA ARG A 1061 35.88 15.52 -39.36
C ARG A 1061 36.96 15.36 -38.29
N LEU A 1062 37.58 14.18 -38.22
CA LEU A 1062 38.52 13.78 -37.17
C LEU A 1062 39.92 14.43 -37.27
N ARG A 1063 39.96 15.77 -37.26
CA ARG A 1063 41.16 16.57 -37.52
C ARG A 1063 42.29 16.45 -36.49
N GLY A 1064 41.99 15.97 -35.28
CA GLY A 1064 43.04 15.65 -34.30
C GLY A 1064 43.60 14.24 -34.44
N GLY A 1065 43.02 13.42 -35.33
CA GLY A 1065 43.50 12.09 -35.70
C GLY A 1065 42.72 10.93 -35.06
N VAL A 1066 43.23 9.72 -35.31
CA VAL A 1066 42.71 8.45 -34.81
C VAL A 1066 43.86 7.68 -34.14
N TYR A 1067 43.72 7.42 -32.85
CA TYR A 1067 44.72 6.75 -32.03
C TYR A 1067 44.21 5.38 -31.60
N PHE A 1068 45.03 4.34 -31.76
CA PHE A 1068 44.70 2.99 -31.29
C PHE A 1068 45.30 2.75 -29.91
N VAL A 1069 44.50 2.21 -28.99
CA VAL A 1069 44.87 2.00 -27.59
C VAL A 1069 44.38 0.63 -27.10
N ASP A 1070 45.13 0.01 -26.18
CA ASP A 1070 44.79 -1.33 -25.66
C ASP A 1070 43.49 -1.33 -24.85
N HIS A 1071 43.19 -0.23 -24.16
CA HIS A 1071 41.98 -0.07 -23.37
C HIS A 1071 41.62 1.42 -23.19
N LEU A 1072 40.34 1.70 -22.96
CA LEU A 1072 39.86 3.03 -22.59
C LEU A 1072 39.73 3.14 -21.06
N PRO A 1073 40.30 4.18 -20.42
CA PRO A 1073 40.07 4.46 -18.99
C PRO A 1073 38.57 4.67 -18.67
N LYS A 1074 38.03 3.92 -17.71
CA LYS A 1074 36.60 3.89 -17.37
C LYS A 1074 36.30 4.06 -15.88
N THR A 1075 35.05 4.39 -15.58
CA THR A 1075 34.47 4.21 -14.24
C THR A 1075 34.29 2.71 -13.93
N GLN A 1076 34.11 2.37 -12.65
CA GLN A 1076 33.65 1.03 -12.24
C GLN A 1076 32.24 0.65 -12.78
N SER A 1077 31.51 1.59 -13.38
CA SER A 1077 30.26 1.37 -14.12
C SER A 1077 30.44 1.30 -15.65
N GLY A 1078 31.68 1.18 -16.13
CA GLY A 1078 32.00 0.97 -17.54
C GLY A 1078 31.94 2.22 -18.43
N LYS A 1079 31.69 3.41 -17.87
CA LYS A 1079 31.62 4.67 -18.64
C LYS A 1079 33.02 5.20 -18.91
N ASN A 1080 33.31 5.62 -20.14
CA ASN A 1080 34.60 6.23 -20.51
C ASN A 1080 34.85 7.51 -19.67
N LEU A 1081 36.02 7.60 -19.05
CA LEU A 1081 36.48 8.79 -18.34
C LEU A 1081 37.11 9.74 -19.37
N ARG A 1082 36.28 10.44 -20.16
CA ARG A 1082 36.71 11.34 -21.26
C ARG A 1082 37.88 12.26 -20.89
N ARG A 1083 37.96 12.80 -19.65
CA ARG A 1083 39.12 13.57 -19.17
C ARG A 1083 40.44 12.77 -19.14
N LYS A 1084 40.42 11.50 -18.70
CA LYS A 1084 41.60 10.61 -18.72
C LYS A 1084 41.93 10.15 -20.15
N VAL A 1085 40.91 9.91 -20.98
CA VAL A 1085 41.11 9.62 -22.41
C VAL A 1085 41.81 10.80 -23.10
N LEU A 1086 41.39 12.04 -22.82
CA LEU A 1086 42.05 13.23 -23.34
C LEU A 1086 43.50 13.36 -22.83
N SER A 1087 43.79 13.08 -21.56
CA SER A 1087 45.18 13.05 -21.07
C SER A 1087 46.04 12.04 -21.85
N MET A 1088 45.55 10.81 -22.00
CA MET A 1088 46.22 9.73 -22.75
C MET A 1088 46.42 10.07 -24.23
N VAL A 1089 45.43 10.72 -24.87
CA VAL A 1089 45.57 11.22 -26.25
C VAL A 1089 46.57 12.37 -26.33
N LEU A 1090 46.59 13.30 -25.37
CA LEU A 1090 47.56 14.41 -25.32
C LEU A 1090 49.00 13.95 -25.01
N GLU A 1091 49.17 12.76 -24.44
CA GLU A 1091 50.47 12.08 -24.31
C GLU A 1091 50.88 11.49 -25.67
N LEU A 1092 50.02 10.67 -26.29
CA LEU A 1092 50.26 10.08 -27.63
C LEU A 1092 50.46 11.11 -28.76
N VAL A 1093 49.82 12.28 -28.66
CA VAL A 1093 50.02 13.42 -29.58
C VAL A 1093 51.45 13.97 -29.47
N LYS A 1094 52.03 14.04 -28.27
CA LYS A 1094 53.39 14.55 -28.07
C LYS A 1094 54.43 13.59 -28.59
N ASP A 1095 54.29 12.31 -28.25
CA ASP A 1095 55.23 11.27 -28.67
C ASP A 1095 55.36 11.22 -30.21
N ASN A 1096 54.24 11.37 -30.93
CA ASN A 1096 54.20 11.48 -32.40
C ASN A 1096 54.71 12.83 -32.97
N THR A 1097 55.12 13.79 -32.14
CA THR A 1097 55.70 15.08 -32.58
C THR A 1097 57.17 15.26 -32.20
N GLU A 1098 57.73 14.36 -31.39
CA GLU A 1098 59.17 14.29 -31.10
C GLU A 1098 59.88 13.15 -31.87
N SER A 1099 59.14 12.44 -32.75
CA SER A 1099 59.60 11.32 -33.61
C SER A 1099 59.73 11.69 -35.09
#